data_AF-B4PHI6-F1
#
_entry.id   AF-B4PHI6-F1
#
_cell.length_a   1.000
_cell.length_b   1.000
_cell.length_c   1.000
_cell.angle_alpha   90.00
_cell.angle_beta   90.00
_cell.angle_gamma   90.00
#
_symmetry.space_group_name_H-M   'P 1'
#
loop_
_entity.id
_entity.type
_entity.pdbx_description
1 polymer ?
#
loop_
_entity_poly.entity_id
_entity_poly.type
_entity_poly.pdbx_seq_one_letter_code
_entity_poly.pdbx_strand_id
1 'polypeptide(L)'
;MESAQATSPAEMENPVSVENGESGRNSNHIEEKTTGDVDMKADFIEQQQLDESNVKTEPNGDQLKDQDEDKIEQDLKAAVLDQVAIEEEELNLRFKDLKAQENGKELQRNPSLPPQNNILSHVHCLAQLEEQRRNYEQQLDQLRTSNIQKDNMITLIQRENAILGKEKQACSKEMEMANKEKESTVIKFAMKEKLLIDAKKEKEAVEKQLSEAKKEVKNVSTRFLAVSEEKSRMTYIIDEKCNEVRKYQRECEKCKTELGLLESKLKYHINKLNIETEAKAVVERQLEEQKNAPNKLEEKANEKLKMEFEANTILLKHEITSKTEALDKVTKEHQRLSEANKDLQNQLHEITTEHKRLTEEFNRLRELHNSVEGSYSDELLNSAKLRGQLEELQLLRTQNTINEEKLTEEQKRVQELEALLQDHESDLEQLKVKKQELLTINKEMSELIVQLQNDICLAEAKAQGLDAENKLLKQEKLAYDTKYNQLERQLSLEASEKNEERLLLAKHLSEKTKMYELTKQKLDDVQGDFEATQHKHATVLKELHRELNKYKRGITEPKIPISYCSNCQQAINGYPTENPQQRSHSRSSSHGSMHNGSRRASESSESETVASSATTVQQPPLQQDLQAVPSKKVLVERILRLQQATARQTERIEFLENHTAALVAEVQKKSKVVQHYMLRDQTAGALTTSRSDQNKSELVKYGNGIMAAIYGGSSKAGGENKAMSLELSLEINKKLQTVLEDTLLKNITLKENLDVLGLEVDNLTRKLRSLEGSCK
;
A
#
# COMPACT_ATOMS: atom_id res chain seq x y z
N MET A 1 6.50 71.80 -44.17
CA MET A 1 7.03 71.37 -45.48
C MET A 1 6.73 69.89 -45.60
N GLU A 2 6.28 69.45 -46.77
CA GLU A 2 6.07 68.05 -47.17
C GLU A 2 5.04 67.22 -46.37
N SER A 3 4.49 66.13 -46.92
CA SER A 3 3.63 66.09 -48.12
C SER A 3 3.00 64.69 -48.28
N ALA A 4 1.68 64.62 -48.43
CA ALA A 4 0.93 63.41 -48.84
C ALA A 4 1.06 62.20 -47.86
N GLN A 5 0.34 61.09 -48.01
CA GLN A 5 -0.61 60.70 -49.07
C GLN A 5 -1.78 59.90 -48.48
N ALA A 6 -2.93 59.89 -49.16
CA ALA A 6 -4.15 59.18 -48.74
C ALA A 6 -4.67 58.26 -49.84
N THR A 7 -5.31 57.16 -49.46
CA THR A 7 -6.06 56.27 -50.36
C THR A 7 -7.22 55.59 -49.63
N SER A 8 -8.30 55.36 -50.36
CA SER A 8 -9.56 54.70 -49.99
C SER A 8 -10.25 54.24 -51.30
N PRO A 9 -11.48 53.69 -51.27
CA PRO A 9 -11.90 52.44 -50.65
C PRO A 9 -12.49 51.45 -51.69
N ALA A 10 -13.03 50.32 -51.22
CA ALA A 10 -14.08 49.54 -51.89
C ALA A 10 -15.06 49.13 -50.77
N GLU A 11 -16.36 49.42 -50.85
CA GLU A 11 -17.38 48.79 -51.70
C GLU A 11 -17.50 47.27 -51.49
N MET A 12 -18.68 46.65 -51.37
CA MET A 12 -20.07 46.99 -51.01
C MET A 12 -20.86 45.77 -51.50
N GLU A 13 -21.48 44.99 -50.64
CA GLU A 13 -22.62 44.17 -51.08
C GLU A 13 -23.55 43.80 -49.92
N ASN A 14 -24.85 43.86 -50.22
CA ASN A 14 -25.98 43.53 -49.36
C ASN A 14 -27.00 42.85 -50.28
N PRO A 15 -27.78 41.88 -49.79
CA PRO A 15 -29.18 41.82 -50.22
C PRO A 15 -30.16 41.81 -49.05
N VAL A 16 -31.40 42.21 -49.36
CA VAL A 16 -32.52 42.36 -48.41
C VAL A 16 -33.70 41.49 -48.87
N SER A 17 -34.33 40.78 -47.93
CA SER A 17 -35.76 40.40 -47.88
C SER A 17 -36.00 39.73 -46.51
N VAL A 18 -36.95 40.09 -45.63
CA VAL A 18 -38.32 40.62 -45.73
C VAL A 18 -39.36 39.59 -46.19
N GLU A 19 -40.12 39.05 -45.22
CA GLU A 19 -41.58 38.92 -45.31
C GLU A 19 -42.22 38.82 -43.90
N ASN A 20 -43.56 38.90 -43.80
CA ASN A 20 -44.31 39.14 -42.56
C ASN A 20 -45.50 38.17 -42.36
N GLY A 21 -45.91 37.99 -41.09
CA GLY A 21 -47.25 37.50 -40.71
C GLY A 21 -47.39 35.99 -40.50
N GLU A 22 -48.45 35.49 -39.85
CA GLU A 22 -49.43 36.20 -39.00
C GLU A 22 -50.14 35.24 -38.00
N SER A 23 -50.82 35.83 -37.01
CA SER A 23 -51.90 35.31 -36.14
C SER A 23 -52.30 33.83 -36.17
N GLY A 24 -52.34 33.18 -34.99
CA GLY A 24 -52.95 31.86 -34.78
C GLY A 24 -53.46 31.68 -33.34
N ARG A 25 -54.73 31.98 -33.09
CA ARG A 25 -55.34 32.03 -31.74
C ARG A 25 -56.50 31.04 -31.61
N ASN A 26 -56.42 30.09 -30.66
CA ASN A 26 -57.53 29.42 -29.96
C ASN A 26 -56.95 28.31 -29.05
N SER A 27 -57.58 27.78 -28.00
CA SER A 27 -58.67 28.16 -27.07
C SER A 27 -59.19 26.83 -26.50
N ASN A 28 -59.06 26.64 -25.19
CA ASN A 28 -59.85 25.76 -24.31
C ASN A 28 -60.32 24.37 -24.81
N HIS A 29 -59.98 23.32 -24.05
CA HIS A 29 -61.03 22.68 -23.24
C HIS A 29 -60.51 22.05 -21.95
N ILE A 30 -61.39 22.01 -20.94
CA ILE A 30 -61.25 21.26 -19.69
C ILE A 30 -62.21 20.06 -19.79
N GLU A 31 -61.83 18.90 -19.29
CA GLU A 31 -62.77 17.99 -18.63
C GLU A 31 -62.05 17.03 -17.66
N GLU A 32 -62.59 16.88 -16.45
CA GLU A 32 -62.24 15.80 -15.53
C GLU A 32 -63.05 14.54 -15.85
N LYS A 33 -62.52 13.35 -15.52
CA LYS A 33 -63.35 12.20 -15.12
C LYS A 33 -62.59 11.20 -14.28
N THR A 34 -63.21 10.82 -13.17
CA THR A 34 -62.83 9.72 -12.29
C THR A 34 -63.66 8.46 -12.63
N THR A 35 -63.12 7.27 -12.37
CA THR A 35 -63.74 6.07 -11.72
C THR A 35 -63.02 4.77 -12.08
N GLY A 36 -63.02 3.78 -11.17
CA GLY A 36 -63.28 2.39 -11.59
C GLY A 36 -62.12 1.35 -11.60
N ASP A 37 -61.60 1.01 -10.42
CA ASP A 37 -61.35 -0.38 -9.94
C ASP A 37 -60.40 -1.42 -10.60
N VAL A 38 -59.73 -2.18 -9.70
CA VAL A 38 -59.21 -3.56 -9.79
C VAL A 38 -58.09 -3.90 -10.81
N ASP A 39 -56.87 -4.19 -10.31
CA ASP A 39 -56.48 -5.56 -9.88
C ASP A 39 -55.24 -5.57 -8.94
N MET A 40 -54.79 -6.75 -8.49
CA MET A 40 -53.96 -7.02 -7.31
C MET A 40 -52.42 -7.05 -7.49
N LYS A 41 -51.72 -7.09 -6.33
CA LYS A 41 -50.30 -7.49 -6.05
C LYS A 41 -49.22 -6.41 -6.26
N ALA A 42 -48.16 -6.35 -5.43
CA ALA A 42 -47.89 -6.95 -4.11
C ALA A 42 -46.71 -6.23 -3.43
N ASP A 43 -46.51 -6.49 -2.12
CA ASP A 43 -45.31 -6.29 -1.30
C ASP A 43 -44.77 -4.86 -1.08
N PHE A 44 -44.15 -4.51 0.05
CA PHE A 44 -44.40 -4.90 1.45
C PHE A 44 -43.93 -3.74 2.36
N ILE A 45 -44.48 -3.57 3.56
CA ILE A 45 -44.27 -2.38 4.40
C ILE A 45 -43.03 -2.48 5.31
N GLU A 46 -42.51 -1.29 5.63
CA GLU A 46 -41.36 -0.98 6.48
C GLU A 46 -41.44 -1.41 7.95
N GLN A 47 -40.23 -1.49 8.55
CA GLN A 47 -39.87 -1.13 9.93
C GLN A 47 -40.33 -1.97 11.15
N GLN A 48 -39.34 -2.15 12.03
CA GLN A 48 -39.40 -2.18 13.50
C GLN A 48 -40.39 -3.15 14.18
N GLN A 49 -39.83 -4.21 14.77
CA GLN A 49 -39.47 -4.16 16.21
C GLN A 49 -38.37 -5.17 16.55
N LEU A 50 -37.54 -4.83 17.53
CA LEU A 50 -36.60 -5.75 18.18
C LEU A 50 -37.18 -6.13 19.54
N ASP A 51 -37.27 -7.42 19.83
CA ASP A 51 -37.26 -7.92 21.21
C ASP A 51 -36.80 -9.39 21.25
N GLU A 52 -36.43 -9.86 22.45
CA GLU A 52 -35.56 -11.02 22.63
C GLU A 52 -36.25 -12.40 22.51
N SER A 53 -35.53 -13.40 21.98
CA SER A 53 -35.61 -14.77 22.52
C SER A 53 -34.41 -15.65 22.12
N ASN A 54 -33.98 -16.48 23.08
CA ASN A 54 -32.78 -17.31 23.03
C ASN A 54 -33.10 -18.78 22.67
N VAL A 55 -32.50 -19.29 21.59
CA VAL A 55 -32.43 -20.75 21.29
C VAL A 55 -31.04 -21.08 20.73
N LYS A 56 -30.47 -22.22 21.17
CA LYS A 56 -29.20 -22.78 20.68
C LYS A 56 -29.41 -23.68 19.45
N THR A 57 -28.41 -23.75 18.57
CA THR A 57 -28.29 -24.84 17.59
C THR A 57 -26.82 -25.29 17.47
N GLU A 58 -26.57 -26.59 17.50
CA GLU A 58 -25.25 -27.19 17.31
C GLU A 58 -25.00 -27.55 15.83
N PRO A 59 -23.72 -27.58 15.36
CA PRO A 59 -23.39 -28.07 14.04
C PRO A 59 -23.17 -29.60 14.01
N ASN A 60 -24.04 -30.33 13.31
CA ASN A 60 -23.76 -31.72 12.89
C ASN A 60 -22.90 -31.69 11.63
N GLY A 61 -21.78 -32.44 11.59
CA GLY A 61 -20.85 -32.30 10.46
C GLY A 61 -19.68 -33.28 10.29
N ASP A 62 -19.53 -34.36 11.07
CA ASP A 62 -18.53 -35.40 10.76
C ASP A 62 -18.91 -36.74 11.42
N GLN A 63 -19.39 -37.72 10.62
CA GLN A 63 -19.75 -39.07 11.11
C GLN A 63 -19.87 -40.12 9.97
N LEU A 64 -18.98 -40.08 8.96
CA LEU A 64 -19.03 -40.95 7.77
C LEU A 64 -17.66 -41.55 7.38
N LYS A 65 -16.82 -41.91 8.36
CA LYS A 65 -15.56 -42.65 8.12
C LYS A 65 -15.34 -43.82 9.07
N ASP A 66 -15.59 -43.62 10.36
CA ASP A 66 -15.28 -44.60 11.41
C ASP A 66 -16.03 -45.94 11.24
N GLN A 67 -17.20 -45.93 10.60
CA GLN A 67 -18.04 -47.12 10.38
C GLN A 67 -17.44 -48.17 9.42
N ASP A 68 -16.49 -47.80 8.56
CA ASP A 68 -15.80 -48.77 7.68
C ASP A 68 -14.56 -49.39 8.35
N GLU A 69 -13.86 -48.66 9.24
CA GLU A 69 -12.70 -49.21 9.96
C GLU A 69 -13.10 -50.25 11.03
N ASP A 70 -14.11 -49.94 11.85
CA ASP A 70 -14.68 -50.89 12.85
C ASP A 70 -15.12 -52.22 12.20
N LYS A 71 -15.65 -52.12 10.98
CA LYS A 71 -16.19 -53.26 10.22
C LYS A 71 -15.08 -54.13 9.63
N ILE A 72 -14.04 -53.50 9.09
CA ILE A 72 -12.81 -54.19 8.66
C ILE A 72 -12.14 -54.86 9.86
N GLU A 73 -12.14 -54.25 11.05
CA GLU A 73 -11.57 -54.89 12.25
C GLU A 73 -12.42 -56.08 12.74
N GLN A 74 -13.75 -56.05 12.61
CA GLN A 74 -14.61 -57.21 12.89
C GLN A 74 -14.36 -58.36 11.90
N ASP A 75 -14.34 -58.09 10.59
CA ASP A 75 -14.11 -59.13 9.57
C ASP A 75 -12.71 -59.76 9.72
N LEU A 76 -11.69 -58.97 10.08
CA LEU A 76 -10.35 -59.49 10.34
C LEU A 76 -10.29 -60.39 11.60
N LYS A 77 -11.03 -60.05 12.67
CA LYS A 77 -11.15 -60.89 13.87
C LYS A 77 -11.88 -62.19 13.61
N ALA A 78 -12.93 -62.18 12.77
CA ALA A 78 -13.64 -63.38 12.35
C ALA A 78 -12.72 -64.33 11.56
N ALA A 79 -11.96 -63.82 10.59
CA ALA A 79 -11.04 -64.62 9.79
C ALA A 79 -9.91 -65.28 10.61
N VAL A 80 -9.42 -64.62 11.67
CA VAL A 80 -8.41 -65.19 12.58
C VAL A 80 -9.00 -66.31 13.45
N LEU A 81 -10.26 -66.18 13.90
CA LEU A 81 -10.93 -67.22 14.70
C LEU A 81 -11.16 -68.51 13.91
N ASP A 82 -11.58 -68.42 12.64
CA ASP A 82 -11.76 -69.59 11.77
C ASP A 82 -10.42 -70.32 11.50
N GLN A 83 -9.30 -69.59 11.37
CA GLN A 83 -7.99 -70.21 11.17
C GLN A 83 -7.47 -70.96 12.40
N VAL A 84 -7.69 -70.43 13.61
CA VAL A 84 -7.28 -71.09 14.86
C VAL A 84 -8.06 -72.40 15.11
N ALA A 85 -9.36 -72.42 14.76
CA ALA A 85 -10.19 -73.62 14.93
C ALA A 85 -9.69 -74.83 14.11
N ILE A 86 -9.16 -74.58 12.90
CA ILE A 86 -8.68 -75.63 12.00
C ILE A 86 -7.39 -76.28 12.53
N GLU A 87 -6.48 -75.51 13.15
CA GLU A 87 -5.25 -76.05 13.73
C GLU A 87 -5.51 -76.91 14.99
N GLU A 88 -6.53 -76.59 15.80
CA GLU A 88 -6.90 -77.41 16.96
C GLU A 88 -7.49 -78.78 16.57
N GLU A 89 -8.27 -78.88 15.48
CA GLU A 89 -8.78 -80.18 15.02
C GLU A 89 -7.65 -81.07 14.45
N GLU A 90 -6.75 -80.54 13.62
CA GLU A 90 -5.67 -81.34 13.02
C GLU A 90 -4.70 -81.89 14.08
N LEU A 91 -4.42 -81.10 15.14
CA LEU A 91 -3.67 -81.56 16.31
C LEU A 91 -4.41 -82.66 17.10
N ASN A 92 -5.72 -82.54 17.30
CA ASN A 92 -6.53 -83.52 18.03
C ASN A 92 -6.64 -84.87 17.28
N LEU A 93 -6.67 -84.87 15.95
CA LEU A 93 -6.61 -86.09 15.14
C LEU A 93 -5.25 -86.80 15.32
N ARG A 94 -4.13 -86.08 15.13
CA ARG A 94 -2.78 -86.66 15.33
C ARG A 94 -2.56 -87.25 16.73
N PHE A 95 -3.14 -86.65 17.77
CA PHE A 95 -3.00 -87.14 19.14
C PHE A 95 -3.81 -88.42 19.42
N LYS A 96 -4.91 -88.65 18.70
CA LYS A 96 -5.68 -89.91 18.77
C LYS A 96 -4.94 -91.07 18.10
N ASP A 97 -4.35 -90.84 16.93
CA ASP A 97 -3.68 -91.90 16.15
C ASP A 97 -2.45 -92.47 16.89
N LEU A 98 -1.65 -91.62 17.52
CA LEU A 98 -0.53 -92.05 18.37
C LEU A 98 -1.02 -92.92 19.55
N LYS A 99 -2.12 -92.54 20.18
CA LYS A 99 -2.69 -93.27 21.33
C LYS A 99 -3.38 -94.59 20.93
N ALA A 100 -3.79 -94.73 19.67
CA ALA A 100 -4.27 -95.99 19.11
C ALA A 100 -3.12 -96.99 18.86
N GLN A 101 -1.93 -96.51 18.52
CA GLN A 101 -0.78 -97.36 18.22
C GLN A 101 -0.13 -97.98 19.47
N GLU A 102 -0.22 -97.31 20.62
CA GLU A 102 0.36 -97.76 21.90
C GLU A 102 -0.45 -98.89 22.57
N ASN A 103 -1.79 -98.84 22.49
CA ASN A 103 -2.69 -99.83 23.08
C ASN A 103 -2.76 -101.18 22.32
N GLY A 104 -1.99 -101.35 21.23
CA GLY A 104 -2.10 -102.50 20.32
C GLY A 104 -1.22 -103.71 20.62
N LYS A 105 -0.46 -103.75 21.72
CA LYS A 105 0.63 -104.71 21.94
C LYS A 105 0.70 -105.42 23.30
N GLU A 106 -0.42 -105.60 24.00
CA GLU A 106 -0.51 -106.65 25.05
C GLU A 106 -1.41 -107.81 24.58
N LEU A 107 -0.78 -108.90 24.12
CA LEU A 107 -1.48 -110.14 23.82
C LEU A 107 -0.75 -111.37 24.40
N GLN A 108 -1.44 -112.04 25.32
CA GLN A 108 -1.34 -113.48 25.63
C GLN A 108 0.02 -114.19 25.45
N ARG A 109 0.68 -114.55 26.57
CA ARG A 109 1.28 -115.90 26.67
C ARG A 109 1.37 -116.43 28.10
N ASN A 110 0.86 -117.65 28.28
CA ASN A 110 0.95 -118.44 29.51
C ASN A 110 2.21 -119.36 29.49
N PRO A 111 2.64 -119.90 30.65
CA PRO A 111 4.02 -120.37 30.85
C PRO A 111 4.25 -121.88 30.57
N SER A 112 5.49 -122.24 30.23
CA SER A 112 6.06 -123.60 30.48
C SER A 112 7.60 -123.61 30.43
N LEU A 113 8.18 -124.67 31.01
CA LEU A 113 9.56 -124.91 31.48
C LEU A 113 10.77 -124.70 30.51
N PRO A 114 12.01 -124.58 31.04
CA PRO A 114 13.30 -124.54 30.31
C PRO A 114 13.87 -125.97 30.06
N PRO A 115 15.09 -126.20 29.48
CA PRO A 115 16.17 -125.28 29.09
C PRO A 115 16.78 -125.50 27.67
N GLN A 116 17.98 -124.93 27.43
CA GLN A 116 18.95 -125.24 26.35
C GLN A 116 18.62 -124.79 24.89
N ASN A 117 18.55 -123.48 24.64
CA ASN A 117 19.19 -122.88 23.44
C ASN A 117 19.42 -121.35 23.56
N ASN A 118 19.93 -120.92 24.73
CA ASN A 118 19.65 -119.58 25.27
C ASN A 118 20.46 -118.40 24.68
N ILE A 119 21.37 -118.64 23.73
CA ILE A 119 22.19 -117.58 23.12
C ILE A 119 21.54 -117.07 21.83
N LEU A 120 21.15 -117.96 20.92
CA LEU A 120 20.73 -117.57 19.57
C LEU A 120 19.37 -116.84 19.56
N SER A 121 18.42 -117.26 20.39
CA SER A 121 17.14 -116.57 20.56
C SER A 121 17.29 -115.20 21.25
N HIS A 122 18.22 -115.09 22.20
CA HIS A 122 18.52 -113.82 22.87
C HIS A 122 19.20 -112.84 21.92
N VAL A 123 20.16 -113.29 21.11
CA VAL A 123 20.79 -112.49 20.04
C VAL A 123 19.76 -112.04 18.99
N HIS A 124 18.83 -112.90 18.57
CA HIS A 124 17.75 -112.50 17.66
C HIS A 124 16.80 -111.46 18.30
N CYS A 125 16.48 -111.60 19.58
CA CYS A 125 15.66 -110.63 20.30
C CYS A 125 16.37 -109.27 20.42
N LEU A 126 17.66 -109.26 20.77
CA LEU A 126 18.48 -108.06 20.82
C LEU A 126 18.62 -107.39 19.44
N ALA A 127 18.85 -108.17 18.38
CA ALA A 127 18.92 -107.63 17.02
C ALA A 127 17.59 -107.00 16.57
N GLN A 128 16.45 -107.61 16.91
CA GLN A 128 15.12 -107.07 16.59
C GLN A 128 14.78 -105.82 17.41
N LEU A 129 15.24 -105.73 18.66
CA LEU A 129 15.15 -104.52 19.48
C LEU A 129 16.08 -103.41 18.98
N GLU A 130 17.27 -103.75 18.48
CA GLU A 130 18.20 -102.80 17.88
C GLU A 130 17.72 -102.28 16.51
N GLU A 131 17.08 -103.13 15.71
CA GLU A 131 16.40 -102.72 14.48
C GLU A 131 15.22 -101.77 14.80
N GLN A 132 14.41 -102.08 15.81
CA GLN A 132 13.35 -101.17 16.28
C GLN A 132 13.93 -99.84 16.80
N ARG A 133 15.00 -99.86 17.62
CA ARG A 133 15.72 -98.67 18.07
C ARG A 133 16.18 -97.81 16.89
N ARG A 134 16.78 -98.43 15.87
CA ARG A 134 17.29 -97.75 14.68
C ARG A 134 16.17 -97.16 13.82
N ASN A 135 15.02 -97.82 13.74
CA ASN A 135 13.84 -97.29 13.07
C ASN A 135 13.23 -96.10 13.82
N TYR A 136 13.19 -96.14 15.16
CA TYR A 136 12.78 -94.99 15.97
C TYR A 136 13.78 -93.83 15.91
N GLU A 137 15.09 -94.09 15.88
CA GLU A 137 16.13 -93.05 15.61
C GLU A 137 15.90 -92.37 14.26
N GLN A 138 15.65 -93.14 13.19
CA GLN A 138 15.32 -92.58 11.87
C GLN A 138 14.03 -91.75 11.87
N GLN A 139 12.98 -92.19 12.56
CA GLN A 139 11.74 -91.42 12.70
C GLN A 139 11.94 -90.12 13.50
N LEU A 140 12.75 -90.16 14.57
CA LEU A 140 13.11 -88.96 15.33
C LEU A 140 13.92 -87.97 14.49
N ASP A 141 14.86 -88.43 13.66
CA ASP A 141 15.63 -87.54 12.78
C ASP A 141 14.79 -86.99 11.61
N GLN A 142 13.80 -87.74 11.11
CA GLN A 142 12.80 -87.23 10.16
C GLN A 142 11.89 -86.16 10.81
N LEU A 143 11.47 -86.35 12.06
CA LEU A 143 10.68 -85.35 12.79
C LEU A 143 11.51 -84.11 13.14
N ARG A 144 12.78 -84.27 13.54
CA ARG A 144 13.73 -83.16 13.76
C ARG A 144 13.95 -82.34 12.50
N THR A 145 14.21 -83.00 11.37
CA THR A 145 14.41 -82.30 10.08
C THR A 145 13.13 -81.64 9.58
N SER A 146 11.95 -82.23 9.81
CA SER A 146 10.65 -81.60 9.52
C SER A 146 10.38 -80.36 10.40
N ASN A 147 10.67 -80.42 11.71
CA ASN A 147 10.54 -79.24 12.59
C ASN A 147 11.49 -78.12 12.16
N ILE A 148 12.77 -78.43 11.87
CA ILE A 148 13.73 -77.44 11.37
C ILE A 148 13.23 -76.78 10.06
N GLN A 149 12.55 -77.53 9.18
CA GLN A 149 11.92 -76.95 7.99
C GLN A 149 10.75 -76.02 8.33
N LYS A 150 9.91 -76.38 9.32
CA LYS A 150 8.82 -75.50 9.82
C LYS A 150 9.36 -74.24 10.49
N ASP A 151 10.37 -74.34 11.35
CA ASP A 151 10.99 -73.19 12.03
C ASP A 151 11.60 -72.20 11.04
N ASN A 152 12.24 -72.70 9.98
CA ASN A 152 12.73 -71.89 8.87
C ASN A 152 11.59 -71.20 8.09
N MET A 153 10.46 -71.89 7.87
CA MET A 153 9.28 -71.32 7.21
C MET A 153 8.63 -70.21 8.06
N ILE A 154 8.46 -70.46 9.37
CA ILE A 154 7.95 -69.46 10.33
C ILE A 154 8.88 -68.23 10.35
N THR A 155 10.21 -68.44 10.35
CA THR A 155 11.21 -67.36 10.29
C THR A 155 11.10 -66.56 8.99
N LEU A 156 10.76 -67.19 7.86
CA LEU A 156 10.56 -66.52 6.57
C LEU A 156 9.28 -65.66 6.60
N ILE A 157 8.15 -66.24 7.03
CA ILE A 157 6.86 -65.56 7.16
C ILE A 157 6.95 -64.36 8.13
N GLN A 158 7.68 -64.50 9.24
CA GLN A 158 7.93 -63.38 10.17
C GLN A 158 8.73 -62.24 9.53
N ARG A 159 9.70 -62.54 8.65
CA ARG A 159 10.46 -61.53 7.91
C ARG A 159 9.60 -60.85 6.85
N GLU A 160 8.79 -61.62 6.13
CA GLU A 160 7.86 -61.12 5.12
C GLU A 160 6.81 -60.18 5.73
N ASN A 161 6.16 -60.59 6.82
CA ASN A 161 5.25 -59.74 7.59
C ASN A 161 5.94 -58.48 8.14
N ALA A 162 7.22 -58.55 8.54
CA ALA A 162 7.99 -57.39 8.98
C ALA A 162 8.44 -56.45 7.83
N ILE A 163 8.41 -56.91 6.58
CA ILE A 163 8.61 -56.09 5.37
C ILE A 163 7.28 -55.45 4.98
N LEU A 164 6.23 -56.26 4.81
CA LEU A 164 4.87 -55.79 4.48
C LEU A 164 4.34 -54.77 5.50
N GLY A 165 4.64 -54.94 6.80
CA GLY A 165 4.30 -53.97 7.83
C GLY A 165 5.02 -52.61 7.67
N LYS A 166 6.28 -52.60 7.19
CA LYS A 166 7.01 -51.38 6.87
C LYS A 166 6.51 -50.72 5.59
N GLU A 167 6.18 -51.51 4.57
CA GLU A 167 5.61 -51.03 3.32
C GLU A 167 4.23 -50.42 3.52
N LYS A 168 3.36 -51.07 4.31
CA LYS A 168 2.07 -50.50 4.76
C LYS A 168 2.27 -49.17 5.50
N GLN A 169 3.25 -49.09 6.41
CA GLN A 169 3.54 -47.83 7.13
C GLN A 169 4.10 -46.74 6.20
N ALA A 170 4.93 -47.09 5.21
CA ALA A 170 5.46 -46.15 4.23
C ALA A 170 4.34 -45.59 3.34
N CYS A 171 3.50 -46.47 2.78
CA CYS A 171 2.34 -46.10 1.96
C CYS A 171 1.34 -45.21 2.75
N SER A 172 1.07 -45.53 4.02
CA SER A 172 0.22 -44.71 4.89
C SER A 172 0.80 -43.30 5.08
N LYS A 173 2.10 -43.18 5.31
CA LYS A 173 2.80 -41.87 5.45
C LYS A 173 2.78 -41.08 4.15
N GLU A 174 2.92 -41.74 3.01
CA GLU A 174 2.84 -41.11 1.69
C GLU A 174 1.42 -40.59 1.40
N MET A 175 0.38 -41.37 1.72
CA MET A 175 -1.02 -40.93 1.65
C MET A 175 -1.30 -39.74 2.59
N GLU A 176 -0.79 -39.76 3.82
CA GLU A 176 -0.88 -38.63 4.76
C GLU A 176 -0.22 -37.36 4.20
N MET A 177 0.97 -37.47 3.60
CA MET A 177 1.67 -36.33 3.00
C MET A 177 0.89 -35.78 1.81
N ALA A 178 0.41 -36.65 0.91
CA ALA A 178 -0.42 -36.24 -0.22
C ALA A 178 -1.73 -35.53 0.21
N ASN A 179 -2.37 -35.98 1.29
CA ASN A 179 -3.54 -35.29 1.85
C ASN A 179 -3.17 -33.92 2.44
N LYS A 180 -2.09 -33.83 3.21
CA LYS A 180 -1.59 -32.54 3.77
C LYS A 180 -1.19 -31.56 2.66
N GLU A 181 -0.62 -32.02 1.55
CA GLU A 181 -0.32 -31.20 0.37
C GLU A 181 -1.58 -30.74 -0.37
N LYS A 182 -2.57 -31.62 -0.53
CA LYS A 182 -3.90 -31.31 -1.10
C LYS A 182 -4.62 -30.24 -0.27
N GLU A 183 -4.68 -30.40 1.05
CA GLU A 183 -5.27 -29.43 1.98
C GLU A 183 -4.53 -28.08 1.94
N SER A 184 -3.19 -28.11 2.01
CA SER A 184 -2.34 -26.92 1.85
C SER A 184 -2.60 -26.20 0.53
N THR A 185 -2.86 -26.95 -0.54
CA THR A 185 -3.18 -26.41 -1.87
C THR A 185 -4.57 -25.77 -1.90
N VAL A 186 -5.60 -26.42 -1.33
CA VAL A 186 -6.95 -25.84 -1.18
C VAL A 186 -6.90 -24.52 -0.39
N ILE A 187 -6.18 -24.48 0.74
CA ILE A 187 -5.99 -23.26 1.54
C ILE A 187 -5.32 -22.16 0.70
N LYS A 188 -4.26 -22.48 -0.05
CA LYS A 188 -3.58 -21.53 -0.95
C LYS A 188 -4.51 -21.00 -2.06
N PHE A 189 -5.44 -21.81 -2.57
CA PHE A 189 -6.45 -21.35 -3.53
C PHE A 189 -7.50 -20.45 -2.87
N ALA A 190 -8.06 -20.84 -1.73
CA ALA A 190 -9.04 -20.02 -0.99
C ALA A 190 -8.46 -18.65 -0.57
N MET A 191 -7.20 -18.61 -0.14
CA MET A 191 -6.50 -17.34 0.15
C MET A 191 -6.33 -16.46 -1.09
N LYS A 192 -5.96 -17.04 -2.24
CA LYS A 192 -5.87 -16.31 -3.52
C LYS A 192 -7.22 -15.80 -3.99
N GLU A 193 -8.28 -16.60 -3.84
CA GLU A 193 -9.64 -16.21 -4.22
C GLU A 193 -10.18 -15.10 -3.34
N LYS A 194 -9.96 -15.16 -2.01
CA LYS A 194 -10.24 -14.02 -1.11
C LYS A 194 -9.52 -12.76 -1.58
N LEU A 195 -8.21 -12.82 -1.80
CA LEU A 195 -7.42 -11.65 -2.26
C LEU A 195 -7.93 -11.10 -3.60
N LEU A 196 -8.38 -11.96 -4.51
CA LEU A 196 -8.97 -11.57 -5.80
C LEU A 196 -10.36 -10.94 -5.63
N ILE A 197 -11.16 -11.39 -4.66
CA ILE A 197 -12.45 -10.77 -4.31
C ILE A 197 -12.24 -9.40 -3.65
N ASP A 198 -11.30 -9.29 -2.71
CA ASP A 198 -11.04 -8.03 -2.02
C ASP A 198 -10.42 -6.99 -2.97
N ALA A 199 -9.50 -7.38 -3.87
CA ALA A 199 -8.98 -6.52 -4.93
C ALA A 199 -10.07 -6.10 -5.97
N LYS A 200 -11.09 -6.93 -6.22
CA LYS A 200 -12.26 -6.54 -7.03
C LYS A 200 -13.09 -5.46 -6.34
N LYS A 201 -13.39 -5.62 -5.04
CA LYS A 201 -14.12 -4.60 -4.25
C LYS A 201 -13.37 -3.26 -4.22
N GLU A 202 -12.05 -3.30 -4.03
CA GLU A 202 -11.20 -2.10 -4.05
C GLU A 202 -11.22 -1.43 -5.43
N LYS A 203 -11.09 -2.22 -6.52
CA LYS A 203 -11.25 -1.72 -7.90
C LYS A 203 -12.61 -1.07 -8.12
N GLU A 204 -13.71 -1.70 -7.70
CA GLU A 204 -15.06 -1.17 -7.86
C GLU A 204 -15.28 0.12 -7.06
N ALA A 205 -14.70 0.22 -5.86
CA ALA A 205 -14.72 1.45 -5.06
C ALA A 205 -13.94 2.59 -5.73
N VAL A 206 -12.75 2.32 -6.27
CA VAL A 206 -11.94 3.29 -7.02
C VAL A 206 -12.61 3.69 -8.34
N GLU A 207 -13.25 2.76 -9.06
CA GLU A 207 -14.01 3.07 -10.28
C GLU A 207 -15.26 3.92 -9.99
N LYS A 208 -15.93 3.70 -8.84
CA LYS A 208 -17.00 4.57 -8.35
C LYS A 208 -16.48 5.99 -8.05
N GLN A 209 -15.41 6.12 -7.26
CA GLN A 209 -14.79 7.42 -6.95
C GLN A 209 -14.33 8.14 -8.23
N LEU A 210 -13.74 7.43 -9.19
CA LEU A 210 -13.35 7.97 -10.50
C LEU A 210 -14.57 8.44 -11.32
N SER A 211 -15.71 7.76 -11.21
CA SER A 211 -16.97 8.17 -11.85
C SER A 211 -17.53 9.44 -11.21
N GLU A 212 -17.46 9.56 -9.88
CA GLU A 212 -17.91 10.72 -9.12
C GLU A 212 -17.01 11.94 -9.38
N ALA A 213 -15.68 11.80 -9.33
CA ALA A 213 -14.73 12.84 -9.72
C ALA A 213 -14.92 13.29 -11.18
N LYS A 214 -15.24 12.37 -12.12
CA LYS A 214 -15.57 12.73 -13.51
C LYS A 214 -16.87 13.52 -13.66
N LYS A 215 -17.85 13.34 -12.75
CA LYS A 215 -19.05 14.19 -12.69
C LYS A 215 -18.70 15.58 -12.13
N GLU A 216 -17.90 15.63 -11.07
CA GLU A 216 -17.47 16.89 -10.45
C GLU A 216 -16.65 17.75 -11.43
N VAL A 217 -15.66 17.17 -12.13
CA VAL A 217 -14.90 17.87 -13.17
C VAL A 217 -15.80 18.44 -14.27
N LYS A 218 -16.86 17.73 -14.67
CA LYS A 218 -17.86 18.26 -15.61
C LYS A 218 -18.64 19.44 -15.00
N ASN A 219 -19.10 19.31 -13.76
CA ASN A 219 -19.83 20.37 -13.06
C ASN A 219 -18.98 21.65 -12.90
N VAL A 220 -17.71 21.50 -12.53
CA VAL A 220 -16.74 22.60 -12.43
C VAL A 220 -16.46 23.21 -13.82
N SER A 221 -16.33 22.39 -14.86
CA SER A 221 -16.15 22.88 -16.24
C SER A 221 -17.36 23.69 -16.73
N THR A 222 -18.60 23.26 -16.44
CA THR A 222 -19.82 24.03 -16.76
C THR A 222 -19.87 25.36 -15.99
N ARG A 223 -19.52 25.35 -14.69
CA ARG A 223 -19.42 26.59 -13.89
C ARG A 223 -18.35 27.55 -14.44
N PHE A 224 -17.20 27.02 -14.86
CA PHE A 224 -16.12 27.80 -15.47
C PHE A 224 -16.56 28.46 -16.78
N LEU A 225 -17.29 27.74 -17.64
CA LEU A 225 -17.84 28.30 -18.88
C LEU A 225 -18.82 29.45 -18.59
N ALA A 226 -19.78 29.27 -17.67
CA ALA A 226 -20.73 30.31 -17.29
C ALA A 226 -20.03 31.56 -16.70
N VAL A 227 -18.99 31.38 -15.88
CA VAL A 227 -18.15 32.50 -15.38
C VAL A 227 -17.35 33.17 -16.50
N SER A 228 -16.89 32.42 -17.51
CA SER A 228 -16.22 32.97 -18.68
C SER A 228 -17.16 33.75 -19.61
N GLU A 229 -18.42 33.35 -19.68
CA GLU A 229 -19.49 34.06 -20.40
C GLU A 229 -19.85 35.37 -19.69
N GLU A 230 -20.11 35.35 -18.38
CA GLU A 230 -20.41 36.59 -17.64
C GLU A 230 -19.20 37.53 -17.55
N LYS A 231 -17.96 37.00 -17.50
CA LYS A 231 -16.75 37.81 -17.68
C LYS A 231 -16.75 38.53 -19.03
N SER A 232 -17.08 37.82 -20.11
CA SER A 232 -17.15 38.42 -21.46
C SER A 232 -18.25 39.48 -21.54
N ARG A 233 -19.42 39.22 -20.94
CA ARG A 233 -20.55 40.15 -20.84
C ARG A 233 -20.19 41.41 -20.05
N MET A 234 -19.55 41.26 -18.90
CA MET A 234 -19.05 42.37 -18.08
C MET A 234 -17.97 43.18 -18.81
N THR A 235 -17.08 42.52 -19.55
CA THR A 235 -16.07 43.21 -20.37
C THR A 235 -16.72 44.12 -21.41
N TYR A 236 -17.74 43.62 -22.13
CA TYR A 236 -18.52 44.42 -23.08
C TYR A 236 -19.19 45.64 -22.43
N ILE A 237 -19.82 45.46 -21.26
CA ILE A 237 -20.46 46.56 -20.51
C ILE A 237 -19.43 47.61 -20.08
N ILE A 238 -18.24 47.20 -19.65
CA ILE A 238 -17.14 48.11 -19.30
C ILE A 238 -16.69 48.90 -20.53
N ASP A 239 -16.51 48.26 -21.69
CA ASP A 239 -16.14 48.94 -22.94
C ASP A 239 -17.22 49.95 -23.38
N GLU A 240 -18.50 49.60 -23.27
CA GLU A 240 -19.63 50.49 -23.52
C GLU A 240 -19.61 51.72 -22.60
N LYS A 241 -19.41 51.53 -21.29
CA LYS A 241 -19.28 52.66 -20.34
C LYS A 241 -18.00 53.48 -20.55
N CYS A 242 -16.89 52.87 -20.95
CA CYS A 242 -15.70 53.59 -21.36
C CYS A 242 -15.90 54.37 -22.68
N ASN A 243 -16.82 53.96 -23.56
CA ASN A 243 -17.24 54.73 -24.73
C ASN A 243 -18.16 55.89 -24.35
N GLU A 244 -19.13 55.69 -23.44
CA GLU A 244 -19.99 56.76 -22.88
C GLU A 244 -19.16 57.85 -22.19
N VAL A 245 -18.24 57.49 -21.29
CA VAL A 245 -17.36 58.46 -20.62
C VAL A 245 -16.55 59.25 -21.63
N ARG A 246 -15.97 58.59 -22.65
CA ARG A 246 -15.28 59.27 -23.75
C ARG A 246 -16.19 60.17 -24.60
N LYS A 247 -17.51 59.93 -24.65
CA LYS A 247 -18.49 60.83 -25.31
C LYS A 247 -18.74 62.06 -24.44
N TYR A 248 -19.12 61.88 -23.17
CA TYR A 248 -19.40 62.98 -22.25
C TYR A 248 -18.18 63.88 -22.01
N GLN A 249 -16.96 63.32 -22.02
CA GLN A 249 -15.73 64.09 -21.93
C GLN A 249 -15.55 65.04 -23.14
N ARG A 250 -15.83 64.57 -24.37
CA ARG A 250 -15.82 65.42 -25.59
C ARG A 250 -16.93 66.48 -25.58
N GLU A 251 -18.09 66.17 -25.01
CA GLU A 251 -19.18 67.14 -24.83
C GLU A 251 -18.82 68.21 -23.78
N CYS A 252 -18.20 67.82 -22.67
CA CYS A 252 -17.68 68.75 -21.66
C CYS A 252 -16.61 69.70 -22.22
N GLU A 253 -15.69 69.22 -23.08
CA GLU A 253 -14.71 70.08 -23.73
C GLU A 253 -15.33 71.06 -24.74
N LYS A 254 -16.35 70.64 -25.51
CA LYS A 254 -17.14 71.56 -26.34
C LYS A 254 -17.76 72.68 -25.49
N CYS A 255 -18.49 72.33 -24.43
CA CYS A 255 -19.10 73.31 -23.54
C CYS A 255 -18.06 74.26 -22.91
N LYS A 256 -16.86 73.79 -22.57
CA LYS A 256 -15.75 74.67 -22.12
C LYS A 256 -15.31 75.65 -23.21
N THR A 257 -15.19 75.21 -24.47
CA THR A 257 -14.82 76.12 -25.58
C THR A 257 -15.92 77.15 -25.88
N GLU A 258 -17.19 76.75 -25.85
CA GLU A 258 -18.34 77.63 -26.02
C GLU A 258 -18.45 78.66 -24.89
N LEU A 259 -18.23 78.24 -23.64
CA LEU A 259 -18.19 79.13 -22.48
C LEU A 259 -17.02 80.12 -22.56
N GLY A 260 -15.84 79.68 -22.99
CA GLY A 260 -14.68 80.57 -23.23
C GLY A 260 -14.91 81.60 -24.35
N LEU A 261 -15.67 81.23 -25.40
CA LEU A 261 -16.11 82.18 -26.44
C LEU A 261 -17.14 83.19 -25.88
N LEU A 262 -18.08 82.74 -25.05
CA LEU A 262 -19.06 83.61 -24.38
C LEU A 262 -18.38 84.57 -23.39
N GLU A 263 -17.42 84.11 -22.59
CA GLU A 263 -16.60 84.96 -21.73
C GLU A 263 -15.84 86.02 -22.53
N SER A 264 -15.23 85.63 -23.66
CA SER A 264 -14.48 86.54 -24.51
C SER A 264 -15.39 87.60 -25.12
N LYS A 265 -16.60 87.21 -25.53
CA LYS A 265 -17.64 88.13 -26.02
C LYS A 265 -18.16 89.06 -24.91
N LEU A 266 -18.35 88.54 -23.69
CA LEU A 266 -18.74 89.33 -22.53
C LEU A 266 -17.68 90.37 -22.16
N LYS A 267 -16.40 89.97 -22.11
CA LYS A 267 -15.25 90.87 -21.92
C LYS A 267 -15.22 91.98 -22.97
N TYR A 268 -15.49 91.67 -24.24
CA TYR A 268 -15.62 92.67 -25.31
C TYR A 268 -16.79 93.65 -25.07
N HIS A 269 -17.97 93.16 -24.70
CA HIS A 269 -19.13 94.02 -24.41
C HIS A 269 -18.91 94.91 -23.18
N ILE A 270 -18.31 94.40 -22.11
CA ILE A 270 -17.92 95.19 -20.92
C ILE A 270 -16.94 96.29 -21.32
N ASN A 271 -15.89 95.97 -22.10
CA ASN A 271 -14.89 96.95 -22.50
C ASN A 271 -15.49 98.03 -23.44
N LYS A 272 -16.44 97.67 -24.31
CA LYS A 272 -17.19 98.62 -25.14
C LYS A 272 -18.09 99.54 -24.30
N LEU A 273 -18.75 99.00 -23.28
CA LEU A 273 -19.57 99.77 -22.35
C LEU A 273 -18.73 100.75 -21.50
N ASN A 274 -17.53 100.36 -21.09
CA ASN A 274 -16.56 101.26 -20.44
C ASN A 274 -16.20 102.45 -21.35
N ILE A 275 -15.86 102.20 -22.62
CA ILE A 275 -15.56 103.26 -23.60
C ILE A 275 -16.78 104.19 -23.80
N GLU A 276 -17.99 103.64 -23.90
CA GLU A 276 -19.22 104.44 -24.06
C GLU A 276 -19.57 105.25 -22.80
N THR A 277 -19.29 104.73 -21.61
CA THR A 277 -19.53 105.45 -20.35
C THR A 277 -18.46 106.51 -20.07
N GLU A 278 -17.19 106.27 -20.44
CA GLU A 278 -16.15 107.30 -20.44
C GLU A 278 -16.49 108.45 -21.41
N ALA A 279 -16.93 108.12 -22.63
CA ALA A 279 -17.39 109.11 -23.60
C ALA A 279 -18.59 109.93 -23.08
N LYS A 280 -19.58 109.27 -22.46
CA LYS A 280 -20.69 109.94 -21.79
C LYS A 280 -20.21 110.88 -20.67
N ALA A 281 -19.27 110.45 -19.83
CA ALA A 281 -18.72 111.27 -18.75
C ALA A 281 -17.93 112.50 -19.26
N VAL A 282 -17.32 112.44 -20.44
CA VAL A 282 -16.71 113.62 -21.11
C VAL A 282 -17.79 114.59 -21.57
N VAL A 283 -18.86 114.11 -22.22
CA VAL A 283 -19.99 114.95 -22.67
C VAL A 283 -20.73 115.57 -21.49
N GLU A 284 -20.90 114.86 -20.37
CA GLU A 284 -21.54 115.38 -19.17
C GLU A 284 -20.73 116.50 -18.50
N ARG A 285 -19.39 116.42 -18.50
CA ARG A 285 -18.54 117.55 -18.05
C ARG A 285 -18.71 118.77 -18.96
N GLN A 286 -18.69 118.58 -20.28
CA GLN A 286 -18.88 119.67 -21.24
C GLN A 286 -20.28 120.31 -21.12
N LEU A 287 -21.32 119.51 -20.84
CA LEU A 287 -22.67 120.01 -20.60
C LEU A 287 -22.75 120.81 -19.29
N GLU A 288 -22.05 120.39 -18.25
CA GLU A 288 -22.01 121.09 -16.97
C GLU A 288 -21.20 122.40 -17.06
N GLU A 289 -20.12 122.43 -17.85
CA GLU A 289 -19.39 123.66 -18.20
C GLU A 289 -20.29 124.67 -18.94
N GLN A 290 -21.14 124.21 -19.87
CA GLN A 290 -22.12 125.07 -20.56
C GLN A 290 -23.27 125.51 -19.65
N LYS A 291 -23.77 124.63 -18.77
CA LYS A 291 -24.80 124.97 -17.77
C LYS A 291 -24.37 126.04 -16.77
N ASN A 292 -23.07 126.20 -16.53
CA ASN A 292 -22.54 127.22 -15.63
C ASN A 292 -22.31 128.59 -16.31
N ALA A 293 -22.60 128.73 -17.60
CA ALA A 293 -22.48 130.00 -18.34
C ALA A 293 -23.46 131.13 -17.93
N PRO A 294 -24.75 130.88 -17.58
CA PRO A 294 -25.71 131.96 -17.29
C PRO A 294 -25.68 132.48 -15.83
N ASN A 295 -25.02 131.78 -14.90
CA ASN A 295 -25.01 132.10 -13.45
C ASN A 295 -24.11 133.30 -13.08
N LYS A 296 -24.15 134.41 -13.84
CA LYS A 296 -23.33 135.61 -13.60
C LYS A 296 -24.03 136.98 -13.78
N LEU A 297 -25.33 137.04 -14.10
CA LEU A 297 -25.98 138.33 -14.44
C LEU A 297 -27.39 138.61 -13.87
N GLU A 298 -28.01 137.74 -13.05
CA GLU A 298 -29.40 137.98 -12.58
C GLU A 298 -29.62 137.71 -11.08
N GLU A 299 -28.96 138.49 -10.21
CA GLU A 299 -29.29 138.55 -8.78
C GLU A 299 -29.07 139.96 -8.19
N LYS A 300 -29.80 140.97 -8.71
CA LYS A 300 -29.79 142.33 -8.09
C LYS A 300 -30.97 143.27 -8.34
N ALA A 301 -32.13 142.76 -8.76
CA ALA A 301 -33.34 143.57 -8.91
C ALA A 301 -34.61 142.75 -8.68
N ASN A 302 -35.26 142.94 -7.53
CA ASN A 302 -36.73 143.11 -7.36
C ASN A 302 -37.17 142.96 -5.89
N GLU A 303 -36.99 144.01 -5.08
CA GLU A 303 -37.67 144.14 -3.78
C GLU A 303 -38.21 145.57 -3.58
N LYS A 304 -39.14 145.98 -4.45
CA LYS A 304 -39.99 147.16 -4.26
C LYS A 304 -41.38 146.96 -4.86
N LEU A 305 -42.33 147.73 -4.31
CA LEU A 305 -43.64 148.08 -4.89
C LEU A 305 -44.74 147.00 -4.89
N LYS A 306 -45.30 146.70 -3.70
CA LYS A 306 -46.71 146.29 -3.59
C LYS A 306 -47.41 146.65 -2.27
N MET A 307 -47.28 147.91 -1.82
CA MET A 307 -48.11 148.49 -0.75
C MET A 307 -48.50 149.95 -1.04
N GLU A 308 -49.52 150.11 -1.88
CA GLU A 308 -50.51 151.19 -1.82
C GLU A 308 -51.86 150.45 -1.91
N PHE A 309 -52.64 150.36 -0.83
CA PHE A 309 -53.57 151.39 -0.34
C PHE A 309 -54.41 151.99 -1.48
N GLU A 310 -55.68 151.62 -1.63
CA GLU A 310 -56.80 151.94 -0.72
C GLU A 310 -57.01 153.46 -0.60
N ALA A 311 -57.75 154.03 -1.55
CA ALA A 311 -58.75 155.08 -1.35
C ALA A 311 -59.34 155.52 -2.69
N ASN A 312 -60.59 155.15 -2.98
CA ASN A 312 -61.47 156.09 -3.67
C ASN A 312 -62.92 155.87 -3.22
N THR A 313 -63.27 156.62 -2.17
CA THR A 313 -64.50 156.46 -1.40
C THR A 313 -65.31 157.74 -1.56
N ILE A 314 -66.64 157.61 -1.76
CA ILE A 314 -67.63 158.71 -1.82
C ILE A 314 -67.53 159.61 -3.07
N LEU A 315 -68.64 159.70 -3.82
CA LEU A 315 -69.37 160.97 -3.96
C LEU A 315 -70.88 160.73 -4.12
N LEU A 316 -71.66 161.45 -3.31
CA LEU A 316 -73.08 161.84 -3.47
C LEU A 316 -74.12 160.71 -3.71
N LYS A 317 -75.15 160.47 -2.88
CA LYS A 317 -75.98 161.37 -2.04
C LYS A 317 -76.69 162.51 -2.80
N HIS A 318 -77.40 162.16 -3.87
CA HIS A 318 -78.83 162.44 -4.11
C HIS A 318 -79.29 161.38 -5.13
N GLU A 319 -80.53 160.89 -5.17
CA GLU A 319 -81.78 161.50 -4.76
C GLU A 319 -82.74 160.48 -4.10
N ILE A 320 -83.13 160.72 -2.85
CA ILE A 320 -84.03 159.83 -2.08
C ILE A 320 -85.49 160.27 -2.29
N THR A 321 -85.96 160.09 -3.53
CA THR A 321 -87.37 160.31 -3.93
C THR A 321 -87.90 159.25 -4.91
N SER A 322 -87.03 158.38 -5.45
CA SER A 322 -87.40 157.24 -6.31
C SER A 322 -87.07 155.87 -5.69
N LYS A 323 -86.88 155.81 -4.36
CA LYS A 323 -86.47 154.59 -3.63
C LYS A 323 -87.56 153.93 -2.75
N THR A 324 -88.83 154.21 -3.01
CA THR A 324 -89.96 153.53 -2.33
C THR A 324 -90.40 152.26 -3.07
N GLU A 325 -90.44 152.28 -4.41
CA GLU A 325 -90.84 151.11 -5.23
C GLU A 325 -89.66 150.21 -5.62
N ALA A 326 -88.45 150.78 -5.72
CA ALA A 326 -87.23 150.02 -6.00
C ALA A 326 -86.79 149.13 -4.83
N LEU A 327 -87.11 149.53 -3.58
CA LEU A 327 -86.72 148.78 -2.37
C LEU A 327 -87.40 147.40 -2.31
N ASP A 328 -88.62 147.30 -2.79
CA ASP A 328 -89.39 146.06 -2.79
C ASP A 328 -88.82 145.03 -3.81
N LYS A 329 -88.30 145.51 -4.95
CA LYS A 329 -87.56 144.68 -5.92
C LYS A 329 -86.22 144.21 -5.39
N VAL A 330 -85.44 145.11 -4.76
CA VAL A 330 -84.13 144.75 -4.17
C VAL A 330 -84.29 143.81 -2.97
N THR A 331 -85.33 143.97 -2.16
CA THR A 331 -85.63 143.02 -1.07
C THR A 331 -85.97 141.63 -1.64
N LYS A 332 -86.76 141.56 -2.72
CA LYS A 332 -87.08 140.30 -3.41
C LYS A 332 -85.87 139.65 -4.09
N GLU A 333 -84.97 140.41 -4.71
CA GLU A 333 -83.70 139.86 -5.21
C GLU A 333 -82.76 139.43 -4.08
N HIS A 334 -82.62 140.22 -3.02
CA HIS A 334 -81.77 139.85 -1.88
C HIS A 334 -82.26 138.56 -1.21
N GLN A 335 -83.58 138.40 -1.07
CA GLN A 335 -84.18 137.17 -0.57
C GLN A 335 -83.92 135.99 -1.54
N ARG A 336 -84.10 136.18 -2.85
CA ARG A 336 -83.81 135.15 -3.87
C ARG A 336 -82.33 134.76 -3.95
N LEU A 337 -81.42 135.71 -3.73
CA LEU A 337 -79.97 135.47 -3.66
C LEU A 337 -79.54 134.86 -2.32
N SER A 338 -80.27 135.12 -1.24
CA SER A 338 -80.10 134.44 0.05
C SER A 338 -80.55 132.98 -0.04
N GLU A 339 -81.69 132.73 -0.70
CA GLU A 339 -82.18 131.39 -1.05
C GLU A 339 -81.17 130.65 -1.94
N ALA A 340 -80.70 131.26 -3.03
CA ALA A 340 -79.70 130.65 -3.90
C ALA A 340 -78.34 130.39 -3.21
N ASN A 341 -77.88 131.27 -2.30
CA ASN A 341 -76.69 131.01 -1.48
C ASN A 341 -76.90 129.86 -0.50
N LYS A 342 -78.11 129.75 0.09
CA LYS A 342 -78.47 128.65 0.97
C LYS A 342 -78.50 127.32 0.22
N ASP A 343 -79.03 127.29 -1.00
CA ASP A 343 -79.03 126.10 -1.85
C ASP A 343 -77.61 125.70 -2.30
N LEU A 344 -76.76 126.67 -2.64
CA LEU A 344 -75.34 126.42 -2.93
C LEU A 344 -74.56 125.95 -1.69
N GLN A 345 -74.88 126.47 -0.49
CA GLN A 345 -74.33 125.96 0.77
C GLN A 345 -74.80 124.54 1.08
N ASN A 346 -76.06 124.22 0.81
CA ASN A 346 -76.60 122.86 0.95
C ASN A 346 -75.88 121.89 -0.01
N GLN A 347 -75.72 122.26 -1.29
CA GLN A 347 -75.00 121.45 -2.28
C GLN A 347 -73.51 121.27 -1.92
N LEU A 348 -72.83 122.32 -1.46
CA LEU A 348 -71.45 122.21 -0.96
C LEU A 348 -71.36 121.31 0.27
N HIS A 349 -72.34 121.37 1.18
CA HIS A 349 -72.40 120.50 2.35
C HIS A 349 -72.60 119.04 1.94
N GLU A 350 -73.54 118.77 1.03
CA GLU A 350 -73.88 117.44 0.51
C GLU A 350 -72.70 116.79 -0.23
N ILE A 351 -72.03 117.55 -1.11
CA ILE A 351 -70.78 117.14 -1.77
C ILE A 351 -69.66 116.90 -0.75
N THR A 352 -69.57 117.72 0.31
CA THR A 352 -68.58 117.53 1.38
C THR A 352 -68.86 116.28 2.20
N THR A 353 -70.13 115.94 2.46
CA THR A 353 -70.50 114.70 3.16
C THR A 353 -70.24 113.46 2.31
N GLU A 354 -70.56 113.48 1.01
CA GLU A 354 -70.25 112.36 0.11
C GLU A 354 -68.75 112.20 -0.11
N HIS A 355 -67.97 113.29 -0.21
CA HIS A 355 -66.51 113.20 -0.28
C HIS A 355 -65.93 112.59 1.00
N LYS A 356 -66.45 112.93 2.19
CA LYS A 356 -66.04 112.29 3.45
C LYS A 356 -66.37 110.80 3.45
N ARG A 357 -67.62 110.43 3.13
CA ARG A 357 -68.09 109.04 3.04
C ARG A 357 -67.24 108.21 2.06
N LEU A 358 -66.91 108.76 0.90
CA LEU A 358 -66.06 108.11 -0.09
C LEU A 358 -64.58 108.00 0.37
N THR A 359 -64.08 108.96 1.15
CA THR A 359 -62.75 108.92 1.76
C THR A 359 -62.68 107.86 2.86
N GLU A 360 -63.73 107.75 3.67
CA GLU A 360 -63.88 106.74 4.72
C GLU A 360 -63.95 105.33 4.12
N GLU A 361 -64.78 105.10 3.09
CA GLU A 361 -64.81 103.82 2.36
C GLU A 361 -63.48 103.51 1.64
N PHE A 362 -62.81 104.50 1.04
CA PHE A 362 -61.49 104.29 0.43
C PHE A 362 -60.42 103.89 1.45
N ASN A 363 -60.40 104.53 2.62
CA ASN A 363 -59.50 104.14 3.71
C ASN A 363 -59.83 102.74 4.23
N ARG A 364 -61.12 102.39 4.36
CA ARG A 364 -61.58 101.06 4.76
C ARG A 364 -61.19 99.97 3.75
N LEU A 365 -61.28 100.25 2.44
CA LEU A 365 -60.79 99.35 1.39
C LEU A 365 -59.26 99.19 1.44
N ARG A 366 -58.52 100.26 1.74
CA ARG A 366 -57.06 100.21 1.93
C ARG A 366 -56.67 99.38 3.14
N GLU A 367 -57.35 99.55 4.28
CA GLU A 367 -57.14 98.74 5.48
C GLU A 367 -57.44 97.25 5.22
N LEU A 368 -58.53 96.96 4.49
CA LEU A 368 -58.87 95.60 4.08
C LEU A 368 -57.83 95.00 3.13
N HIS A 369 -57.34 95.77 2.14
CA HIS A 369 -56.26 95.34 1.24
C HIS A 369 -55.00 94.97 2.03
N ASN A 370 -54.54 95.88 2.89
CA ASN A 370 -53.34 95.66 3.71
C ASN A 370 -53.49 94.43 4.64
N SER A 371 -54.69 94.18 5.17
CA SER A 371 -54.99 93.00 5.99
C SER A 371 -54.95 91.69 5.19
N VAL A 372 -55.50 91.69 3.97
CA VAL A 372 -55.47 90.53 3.07
C VAL A 372 -54.06 90.26 2.55
N GLU A 373 -53.30 91.31 2.21
CA GLU A 373 -51.92 91.23 1.76
C GLU A 373 -50.99 90.71 2.86
N GLY A 374 -51.17 91.18 4.10
CA GLY A 374 -50.49 90.64 5.28
C GLY A 374 -50.81 89.16 5.51
N SER A 375 -52.09 88.79 5.50
CA SER A 375 -52.53 87.39 5.66
C SER A 375 -51.97 86.48 4.55
N TYR A 376 -51.94 86.96 3.30
CA TYR A 376 -51.37 86.23 2.17
C TYR A 376 -49.85 86.05 2.29
N SER A 377 -49.13 87.05 2.79
CA SER A 377 -47.70 86.97 3.10
C SER A 377 -47.40 85.92 4.18
N ASP A 378 -48.18 85.91 5.26
CA ASP A 378 -48.06 84.92 6.33
C ASP A 378 -48.39 83.50 5.84
N GLU A 379 -49.45 83.32 5.05
CA GLU A 379 -49.81 82.04 4.41
C GLU A 379 -48.69 81.54 3.48
N LEU A 380 -48.10 82.43 2.67
CA LEU A 380 -46.98 82.11 1.78
C LEU A 380 -45.72 81.69 2.55
N LEU A 381 -45.41 82.39 3.65
CA LEU A 381 -44.30 82.06 4.55
C LEU A 381 -44.54 80.72 5.27
N ASN A 382 -45.77 80.45 5.71
CA ASN A 382 -46.14 79.19 6.35
C ASN A 382 -46.08 78.02 5.36
N SER A 383 -46.56 78.24 4.14
CA SER A 383 -46.44 77.32 3.01
C SER A 383 -44.98 77.01 2.65
N ALA A 384 -44.07 77.99 2.77
CA ALA A 384 -42.63 77.78 2.59
C ALA A 384 -41.99 76.95 3.72
N LYS A 385 -42.37 77.21 4.98
CA LYS A 385 -41.93 76.40 6.14
C LYS A 385 -42.38 74.94 6.01
N LEU A 386 -43.64 74.71 5.62
CA LEU A 386 -44.19 73.37 5.41
C LEU A 386 -43.51 72.62 4.26
N ARG A 387 -43.10 73.31 3.18
CA ARG A 387 -42.26 72.70 2.13
C ARG A 387 -40.89 72.27 2.66
N GLY A 388 -40.19 73.13 3.40
CA GLY A 388 -38.90 72.78 3.99
C GLY A 388 -38.98 71.58 4.95
N GLN A 389 -40.03 71.52 5.79
CA GLN A 389 -40.29 70.38 6.67
C GLN A 389 -40.63 69.09 5.90
N LEU A 390 -41.33 69.20 4.76
CA LEU A 390 -41.62 68.04 3.90
C LEU A 390 -40.35 67.51 3.21
N GLU A 391 -39.48 68.41 2.73
CA GLU A 391 -38.18 68.08 2.14
C GLU A 391 -37.25 67.42 3.17
N GLU A 392 -37.17 67.97 4.39
CA GLU A 392 -36.42 67.37 5.51
C GLU A 392 -36.96 65.97 5.88
N LEU A 393 -38.29 65.79 5.95
CA LEU A 393 -38.90 64.48 6.19
C LEU A 393 -38.66 63.48 5.06
N GLN A 394 -38.59 63.92 3.79
CA GLN A 394 -38.21 63.05 2.67
C GLN A 394 -36.73 62.63 2.77
N LEU A 395 -35.84 63.56 3.11
CA LEU A 395 -34.41 63.31 3.28
C LEU A 395 -34.14 62.35 4.46
N LEU A 396 -34.83 62.54 5.59
CA LEU A 396 -34.78 61.62 6.73
C LEU A 396 -35.32 60.23 6.38
N ARG A 397 -36.39 60.13 5.57
CA ARG A 397 -36.90 58.83 5.09
C ARG A 397 -35.88 58.09 4.23
N THR A 398 -35.28 58.75 3.22
CA THR A 398 -34.28 58.10 2.37
C THR A 398 -33.03 57.69 3.16
N GLN A 399 -32.59 58.52 4.11
CA GLN A 399 -31.51 58.18 5.02
C GLN A 399 -31.84 56.98 5.91
N ASN A 400 -33.09 56.85 6.37
CA ASN A 400 -33.52 55.71 7.18
C ASN A 400 -33.56 54.42 6.34
N THR A 401 -34.09 54.45 5.11
CA THR A 401 -34.07 53.28 4.21
C THR A 401 -32.64 52.82 3.90
N ILE A 402 -31.70 53.75 3.63
CA ILE A 402 -30.28 53.44 3.44
C ILE A 402 -29.64 52.82 4.70
N ASN A 403 -30.10 53.20 5.89
CA ASN A 403 -29.62 52.62 7.15
C ASN A 403 -30.23 51.23 7.41
N GLU A 404 -31.50 51.01 7.04
CA GLU A 404 -32.16 49.71 7.10
C GLU A 404 -31.50 48.72 6.13
N GLU A 405 -31.22 49.12 4.89
CA GLU A 405 -30.49 48.31 3.90
C GLU A 405 -29.13 47.85 4.45
N LYS A 406 -28.31 48.79 4.95
CA LYS A 406 -27.01 48.51 5.59
C LYS A 406 -27.13 47.59 6.80
N LEU A 407 -28.17 47.78 7.63
CA LEU A 407 -28.40 46.89 8.77
C LEU A 407 -28.69 45.45 8.30
N THR A 408 -29.43 45.25 7.21
CA THR A 408 -29.63 43.90 6.65
C THR A 408 -28.38 43.32 5.97
N GLU A 409 -27.49 44.16 5.46
CA GLU A 409 -26.20 43.73 4.89
C GLU A 409 -25.24 43.27 5.99
N GLU A 410 -25.07 44.06 7.06
CA GLU A 410 -24.29 43.68 8.24
C GLU A 410 -24.89 42.46 8.96
N GLN A 411 -26.22 42.32 9.04
CA GLN A 411 -26.86 41.12 9.60
C GLN A 411 -26.54 39.85 8.80
N LYS A 412 -26.57 39.91 7.45
CA LYS A 412 -26.11 38.79 6.62
C LYS A 412 -24.63 38.52 6.83
N ARG A 413 -23.81 39.58 6.94
CA ARG A 413 -22.37 39.42 7.13
C ARG A 413 -22.01 38.80 8.49
N VAL A 414 -22.78 39.09 9.54
CA VAL A 414 -22.69 38.39 10.82
C VAL A 414 -23.07 36.92 10.66
N GLN A 415 -24.18 36.58 10.00
CA GLN A 415 -24.60 35.19 9.77
C GLN A 415 -23.58 34.38 8.95
N GLU A 416 -22.94 34.99 7.93
CA GLU A 416 -21.83 34.39 7.18
C GLU A 416 -20.61 34.09 8.07
N LEU A 417 -20.30 34.98 9.02
CA LEU A 417 -19.19 34.80 9.95
C LEU A 417 -19.51 33.78 11.05
N GLU A 418 -20.75 33.73 11.53
CA GLU A 418 -21.24 32.72 12.49
C GLU A 418 -21.20 31.31 11.87
N ALA A 419 -21.65 31.15 10.62
CA ALA A 419 -21.54 29.88 9.90
C ALA A 419 -20.08 29.45 9.68
N LEU A 420 -19.21 30.37 9.27
CA LEU A 420 -17.78 30.10 9.07
C LEU A 420 -17.06 29.75 10.38
N LEU A 421 -17.46 30.36 11.50
CA LEU A 421 -16.99 29.95 12.83
C LEU A 421 -17.45 28.54 13.20
N GLN A 422 -18.71 28.19 12.94
CA GLN A 422 -19.24 26.85 13.20
C GLN A 422 -18.53 25.77 12.38
N ASP A 423 -18.23 26.03 11.09
CA ASP A 423 -17.42 25.14 10.25
C ASP A 423 -16.00 24.96 10.83
N HIS A 424 -15.37 26.05 11.28
CA HIS A 424 -14.04 25.97 11.91
C HIS A 424 -14.04 25.26 13.28
N GLU A 425 -15.11 25.37 14.08
CA GLU A 425 -15.26 24.59 15.31
C GLU A 425 -15.41 23.08 15.01
N SER A 426 -16.16 22.73 13.95
CA SER A 426 -16.28 21.35 13.45
C SER A 426 -14.93 20.78 13.00
N ASP A 427 -14.16 21.53 12.20
CA ASP A 427 -12.81 21.15 11.78
C ASP A 427 -11.86 20.98 12.97
N LEU A 428 -11.92 21.88 13.96
CA LEU A 428 -11.12 21.79 15.18
C LEU A 428 -11.46 20.55 16.02
N GLU A 429 -12.73 20.14 16.09
CA GLU A 429 -13.12 18.90 16.79
C GLU A 429 -12.65 17.66 16.03
N GLN A 430 -12.81 17.62 14.70
CA GLN A 430 -12.24 16.55 13.87
C GLN A 430 -10.72 16.42 14.02
N LEU A 431 -10.00 17.54 14.18
CA LEU A 431 -8.56 17.56 14.45
C LEU A 431 -8.22 17.05 15.86
N LYS A 432 -9.07 17.28 16.88
CA LYS A 432 -8.92 16.66 18.21
C LYS A 432 -9.09 15.15 18.14
N VAL A 433 -10.10 14.65 17.42
CA VAL A 433 -10.33 13.21 17.21
C VAL A 433 -9.14 12.56 16.52
N LYS A 434 -8.70 13.10 15.37
CA LYS A 434 -7.52 12.60 14.63
C LYS A 434 -6.24 12.64 15.48
N LYS A 435 -6.06 13.67 16.31
CA LYS A 435 -4.95 13.74 17.28
C LYS A 435 -5.04 12.62 18.32
N GLN A 436 -6.23 12.32 18.83
CA GLN A 436 -6.42 11.25 19.82
C GLN A 436 -6.20 9.87 19.21
N GLU A 437 -6.66 9.61 17.98
CA GLU A 437 -6.38 8.40 17.21
C GLU A 437 -4.87 8.18 17.03
N LEU A 438 -4.14 9.22 16.58
CA LEU A 438 -2.69 9.18 16.44
C LEU A 438 -1.97 8.95 17.78
N LEU A 439 -2.50 9.47 18.89
CA LEU A 439 -1.95 9.24 20.23
C LEU A 439 -2.15 7.77 20.68
N THR A 440 -3.32 7.20 20.39
CA THR A 440 -3.63 5.78 20.66
C THR A 440 -2.73 4.86 19.84
N ILE A 441 -2.60 5.10 18.52
CA ILE A 441 -1.71 4.33 17.63
C ILE A 441 -0.24 4.44 18.09
N ASN A 442 0.20 5.62 18.54
CA ASN A 442 1.55 5.81 19.05
C ASN A 442 1.78 5.06 20.38
N LYS A 443 0.77 5.01 21.25
CA LYS A 443 0.78 4.20 22.48
C LYS A 443 0.87 2.70 22.15
N GLU A 444 -0.03 2.18 21.31
CA GLU A 444 -0.08 0.77 20.91
C GLU A 444 1.22 0.32 20.26
N MET A 445 1.79 1.12 19.35
CA MET A 445 3.08 0.83 18.73
C MET A 445 4.23 0.88 19.75
N SER A 446 4.17 1.75 20.77
CA SER A 446 5.17 1.78 21.85
C SER A 446 5.06 0.54 22.75
N GLU A 447 3.85 0.11 23.09
CA GLU A 447 3.60 -1.12 23.86
C GLU A 447 4.09 -2.36 23.10
N LEU A 448 3.82 -2.44 21.79
CA LEU A 448 4.32 -3.52 20.92
C LEU A 448 5.86 -3.52 20.80
N ILE A 449 6.50 -2.35 20.68
CA ILE A 449 7.96 -2.24 20.66
C ILE A 449 8.56 -2.78 21.97
N VAL A 450 7.98 -2.43 23.13
CA VAL A 450 8.45 -2.92 24.43
C VAL A 450 8.23 -4.43 24.58
N GLN A 451 7.11 -4.97 24.09
CA GLN A 451 6.85 -6.42 24.07
C GLN A 451 7.89 -7.16 23.21
N LEU A 452 8.07 -6.75 21.95
CA LEU A 452 9.05 -7.37 21.05
C LEU A 452 10.49 -7.25 21.58
N GLN A 453 10.84 -6.14 22.23
CA GLN A 453 12.16 -5.95 22.83
C GLN A 453 12.37 -6.87 24.05
N ASN A 454 11.32 -7.18 24.82
CA ASN A 454 11.36 -8.17 25.88
C ASN A 454 11.51 -9.60 25.32
N ASP A 455 10.72 -9.96 24.29
CA ASP A 455 10.79 -11.26 23.63
C ASP A 455 12.17 -11.53 23.00
N ILE A 456 12.80 -10.49 22.42
CA ILE A 456 14.18 -10.55 21.93
C ILE A 456 15.15 -10.83 23.09
N CYS A 457 15.09 -10.08 24.19
CA CYS A 457 15.93 -10.31 25.37
C CYS A 457 15.77 -11.72 25.96
N LEU A 458 14.54 -12.25 26.00
CA LEU A 458 14.25 -13.60 26.46
C LEU A 458 14.80 -14.67 25.50
N ALA A 459 14.68 -14.46 24.19
CA ALA A 459 15.24 -15.34 23.17
C ALA A 459 16.78 -15.34 23.20
N GLU A 460 17.41 -14.17 23.35
CA GLU A 460 18.86 -14.02 23.50
C GLU A 460 19.38 -14.72 24.76
N ALA A 461 18.74 -14.51 25.92
CA ALA A 461 19.11 -15.18 27.17
C ALA A 461 19.00 -16.71 27.04
N LYS A 462 17.94 -17.21 26.40
CA LYS A 462 17.76 -18.65 26.13
C LYS A 462 18.82 -19.18 25.17
N ALA A 463 19.17 -18.44 24.12
CA ALA A 463 20.23 -18.82 23.18
C ALA A 463 21.61 -18.86 23.85
N GLN A 464 21.93 -17.90 24.71
CA GLN A 464 23.16 -17.90 25.51
C GLN A 464 23.24 -19.09 26.47
N GLY A 465 22.12 -19.43 27.13
CA GLY A 465 22.03 -20.63 27.99
C GLY A 465 22.29 -21.92 27.22
N LEU A 466 21.66 -22.09 26.05
CA LEU A 466 21.85 -23.27 25.19
C LEU A 466 23.27 -23.35 24.61
N ASP A 467 23.91 -22.24 24.27
CA ASP A 467 25.30 -22.22 23.82
C ASP A 467 26.27 -22.59 24.96
N ALA A 468 26.02 -22.13 26.20
CA ALA A 468 26.79 -22.53 27.37
C ALA A 468 26.65 -24.03 27.67
N GLU A 469 25.44 -24.59 27.63
CA GLU A 469 25.18 -26.04 27.74
C GLU A 469 25.88 -26.82 26.63
N ASN A 470 25.78 -26.36 25.38
CA ASN A 470 26.41 -27.00 24.23
C ASN A 470 27.95 -27.00 24.33
N LYS A 471 28.55 -25.95 24.91
CA LYS A 471 29.98 -25.87 25.22
C LYS A 471 30.39 -26.87 26.31
N LEU A 472 29.60 -27.02 27.38
CA LEU A 472 29.84 -28.02 28.43
C LEU A 472 29.75 -29.44 27.87
N LEU A 473 28.67 -29.78 27.15
CA LEU A 473 28.48 -31.10 26.53
C LEU A 473 29.61 -31.45 25.54
N LYS A 474 30.15 -30.45 24.80
CA LYS A 474 31.34 -30.63 23.95
C LYS A 474 32.61 -30.95 24.75
N GLN A 475 32.81 -30.30 25.89
CA GLN A 475 33.95 -30.57 26.79
C GLN A 475 33.83 -31.95 27.45
N GLU A 476 32.65 -32.31 27.94
CA GLU A 476 32.38 -33.63 28.50
C GLU A 476 32.59 -34.73 27.45
N LYS A 477 32.04 -34.58 26.24
CA LYS A 477 32.26 -35.52 25.14
C LYS A 477 33.76 -35.68 24.86
N LEU A 478 34.51 -34.59 24.75
CA LEU A 478 35.95 -34.65 24.49
C LEU A 478 36.72 -35.35 25.64
N ALA A 479 36.28 -35.20 26.89
CA ALA A 479 36.83 -35.93 28.02
C ALA A 479 36.48 -37.44 27.98
N TYR A 480 35.28 -37.82 27.54
CA TYR A 480 34.90 -39.22 27.32
C TYR A 480 35.63 -39.85 26.12
N ASP A 481 35.70 -39.16 24.97
CA ASP A 481 36.48 -39.57 23.80
C ASP A 481 37.96 -39.79 24.19
N THR A 482 38.54 -38.90 25.02
CA THR A 482 39.91 -39.03 25.53
C THR A 482 40.08 -40.27 26.42
N LYS A 483 39.14 -40.55 27.34
CA LYS A 483 39.16 -41.77 28.17
C LYS A 483 38.98 -43.04 27.34
N TYR A 484 38.10 -43.01 26.34
CA TYR A 484 37.87 -44.14 25.43
C TYR A 484 39.16 -44.50 24.67
N ASN A 485 39.80 -43.51 24.03
CA ASN A 485 41.06 -43.70 23.32
C ASN A 485 42.20 -44.18 24.24
N GLN A 486 42.19 -43.81 25.53
CA GLN A 486 43.15 -44.34 26.52
C GLN A 486 42.88 -45.81 26.85
N LEU A 487 41.63 -46.20 27.08
CA LEU A 487 41.22 -47.58 27.37
C LEU A 487 41.43 -48.50 26.17
N GLU A 488 41.09 -48.06 24.96
CA GLU A 488 41.35 -48.79 23.71
C GLU A 488 42.85 -49.04 23.51
N ARG A 489 43.69 -48.02 23.77
CA ARG A 489 45.14 -48.15 23.72
C ARG A 489 45.69 -49.10 24.79
N GLN A 490 45.15 -49.08 26.01
CA GLN A 490 45.54 -50.01 27.08
C GLN A 490 45.18 -51.45 26.70
N LEU A 491 43.95 -51.69 26.21
CA LEU A 491 43.48 -52.99 25.75
C LEU A 491 44.33 -53.52 24.58
N SER A 492 44.73 -52.65 23.65
CA SER A 492 45.60 -53.00 22.53
C SER A 492 47.03 -53.37 22.97
N LEU A 493 47.56 -52.69 23.99
CA LEU A 493 48.86 -53.04 24.59
C LEU A 493 48.80 -54.38 25.33
N GLU A 494 47.81 -54.58 26.20
CA GLU A 494 47.62 -55.85 26.92
C GLU A 494 47.40 -57.01 25.93
N ALA A 495 46.64 -56.80 24.85
CA ALA A 495 46.47 -57.79 23.78
C ALA A 495 47.79 -58.14 23.07
N SER A 496 48.70 -57.18 22.88
CA SER A 496 50.05 -57.43 22.35
C SER A 496 50.90 -58.22 23.34
N GLU A 497 50.96 -57.78 24.60
CA GLU A 497 51.70 -58.46 25.67
C GLU A 497 51.23 -59.90 25.87
N LYS A 498 49.91 -60.15 25.87
CA LYS A 498 49.34 -61.51 25.95
C LYS A 498 49.49 -62.34 24.67
N ASN A 499 49.80 -61.72 23.54
CA ASN A 499 50.21 -62.43 22.34
C ASN A 499 51.72 -62.78 22.38
N GLU A 500 52.56 -61.88 22.86
CA GLU A 500 54.00 -62.11 23.06
C GLU A 500 54.28 -63.17 24.13
N GLU A 501 53.59 -63.14 25.27
CA GLU A 501 53.58 -64.21 26.28
C GLU A 501 53.21 -65.56 25.63
N ARG A 502 52.13 -65.60 24.84
CA ARG A 502 51.65 -66.82 24.19
C ARG A 502 52.67 -67.38 23.18
N LEU A 503 53.32 -66.50 22.41
CA LEU A 503 54.39 -66.89 21.48
C LEU A 503 55.63 -67.42 22.22
N LEU A 504 56.01 -66.81 23.34
CA LEU A 504 57.13 -67.25 24.18
C LEU A 504 56.83 -68.61 24.83
N LEU A 505 55.63 -68.80 25.39
CA LEU A 505 55.19 -70.10 25.93
C LEU A 505 55.14 -71.18 24.83
N ALA A 506 54.62 -70.88 23.65
CA ALA A 506 54.60 -71.81 22.52
C ALA A 506 56.02 -72.19 22.06
N LYS A 507 56.95 -71.23 22.05
CA LYS A 507 58.37 -71.48 21.76
C LYS A 507 58.98 -72.42 22.79
N HIS A 508 58.86 -72.12 24.09
CA HIS A 508 59.39 -72.96 25.17
C HIS A 508 58.74 -74.34 25.24
N LEU A 509 57.45 -74.46 24.89
CA LEU A 509 56.79 -75.75 24.72
C LEU A 509 57.46 -76.55 23.59
N SER A 510 57.68 -75.93 22.42
CA SER A 510 58.35 -76.60 21.29
C SER A 510 59.81 -76.99 21.59
N GLU A 511 60.53 -76.18 22.38
CA GLU A 511 61.89 -76.46 22.86
C GLU A 511 61.88 -77.67 23.82
N LYS A 512 60.95 -77.71 24.78
CA LYS A 512 60.77 -78.86 25.68
C LYS A 512 60.32 -80.13 24.96
N THR A 513 59.39 -80.04 24.00
CA THR A 513 58.94 -81.19 23.20
C THR A 513 60.11 -81.80 22.42
N LYS A 514 60.93 -80.99 21.72
CA LYS A 514 62.13 -81.47 21.03
C LYS A 514 63.14 -82.14 21.97
N MET A 515 63.35 -81.56 23.16
CA MET A 515 64.24 -82.15 24.16
C MET A 515 63.68 -83.47 24.73
N TYR A 516 62.36 -83.57 24.90
CA TYR A 516 61.68 -84.82 25.29
C TYR A 516 61.79 -85.88 24.19
N GLU A 517 61.53 -85.55 22.93
CA GLU A 517 61.68 -86.43 21.76
C GLU A 517 63.11 -86.97 21.65
N LEU A 518 64.12 -86.10 21.76
CA LEU A 518 65.54 -86.49 21.73
C LEU A 518 65.95 -87.35 22.93
N THR A 519 65.37 -87.10 24.12
CA THR A 519 65.65 -87.89 25.32
C THR A 519 64.97 -89.25 25.23
N LYS A 520 63.74 -89.31 24.69
CA LYS A 520 63.02 -90.55 24.43
C LYS A 520 63.77 -91.40 23.40
N GLN A 521 64.20 -90.81 22.28
CA GLN A 521 64.99 -91.53 21.27
C GLN A 521 66.23 -92.19 21.90
N LYS A 522 66.99 -91.46 22.73
CA LYS A 522 68.15 -92.01 23.45
C LYS A 522 67.79 -93.12 24.44
N LEU A 523 66.60 -93.07 25.04
CA LEU A 523 66.10 -94.14 25.91
C LEU A 523 65.72 -95.38 25.09
N ASP A 524 65.03 -95.19 23.98
CA ASP A 524 64.66 -96.25 23.03
C ASP A 524 65.94 -96.92 22.45
N ASP A 525 66.96 -96.13 22.08
CA ASP A 525 68.28 -96.59 21.63
C ASP A 525 68.99 -97.43 22.71
N VAL A 526 69.10 -96.91 23.95
CA VAL A 526 69.76 -97.59 25.08
C VAL A 526 69.00 -98.85 25.52
N GLN A 527 67.67 -98.85 25.42
CA GLN A 527 66.88 -100.05 25.66
C GLN A 527 67.14 -101.11 24.58
N GLY A 528 67.21 -100.72 23.31
CA GLY A 528 67.58 -101.61 22.20
C GLY A 528 68.98 -102.21 22.37
N ASP A 529 69.97 -101.40 22.78
CA ASP A 529 71.32 -101.88 23.10
C ASP A 529 71.35 -102.81 24.32
N PHE A 530 70.53 -102.54 25.34
CA PHE A 530 70.40 -103.42 26.51
C PHE A 530 69.75 -104.76 26.14
N GLU A 531 68.66 -104.76 25.38
CA GLU A 531 67.99 -105.97 24.87
C GLU A 531 68.93 -106.78 23.96
N ALA A 532 69.65 -106.12 23.04
CA ALA A 532 70.66 -106.76 22.20
C ALA A 532 71.81 -107.35 23.04
N THR A 533 72.22 -106.69 24.12
CA THR A 533 73.25 -107.16 25.04
C THR A 533 72.76 -108.33 25.90
N GLN A 534 71.52 -108.29 26.38
CA GLN A 534 70.85 -109.40 27.05
C GLN A 534 70.74 -110.61 26.12
N HIS A 535 70.37 -110.42 24.84
CA HIS A 535 70.35 -111.47 23.83
C HIS A 535 71.74 -112.05 23.53
N LYS A 536 72.80 -111.22 23.49
CA LYS A 536 74.20 -111.70 23.39
C LYS A 536 74.57 -112.56 24.60
N HIS A 537 74.34 -112.10 25.82
CA HIS A 537 74.61 -112.88 27.05
C HIS A 537 73.78 -114.17 27.11
N ALA A 538 72.49 -114.14 26.76
CA ALA A 538 71.65 -115.33 26.70
C ALA A 538 72.12 -116.33 25.63
N THR A 539 72.76 -115.87 24.55
CA THR A 539 73.37 -116.73 23.52
C THR A 539 74.67 -117.35 24.01
N VAL A 540 75.55 -116.55 24.63
CA VAL A 540 76.79 -117.05 25.28
C VAL A 540 76.48 -118.07 26.39
N LEU A 541 75.46 -117.84 27.20
CA LEU A 541 74.99 -118.81 28.21
C LEU A 541 74.47 -120.10 27.57
N LYS A 542 73.72 -120.03 26.46
CA LYS A 542 73.28 -121.22 25.70
C LYS A 542 74.47 -121.98 25.10
N GLU A 543 75.51 -121.29 24.66
CA GLU A 543 76.72 -121.88 24.09
C GLU A 543 77.57 -122.58 25.16
N LEU A 544 77.88 -121.91 26.27
CA LEU A 544 78.52 -122.49 27.46
C LEU A 544 77.74 -123.72 27.98
N HIS A 545 76.40 -123.65 28.00
CA HIS A 545 75.56 -124.78 28.38
C HIS A 545 75.62 -125.93 27.35
N ARG A 546 75.82 -125.62 26.06
CA ARG A 546 76.08 -126.62 25.01
C ARG A 546 77.43 -127.30 25.20
N GLU A 547 78.46 -126.56 25.58
CA GLU A 547 79.80 -127.10 25.85
C GLU A 547 79.83 -127.96 27.12
N LEU A 548 79.23 -127.50 28.22
CA LEU A 548 79.04 -128.30 29.44
C LEU A 548 78.34 -129.64 29.17
N ASN A 549 77.39 -129.67 28.21
CA ASN A 549 76.71 -130.90 27.81
C ASN A 549 77.50 -131.76 26.82
N LYS A 550 78.45 -131.21 26.05
CA LYS A 550 79.43 -132.03 25.28
C LYS A 550 80.31 -132.84 26.24
N TYR A 551 80.85 -132.21 27.29
CA TYR A 551 81.67 -132.88 28.30
C TYR A 551 80.93 -133.93 29.15
N LYS A 552 79.59 -133.95 29.13
CA LYS A 552 78.76 -134.93 29.86
C LYS A 552 78.42 -136.21 29.10
N ARG A 553 78.82 -136.37 27.82
CA ARG A 553 78.55 -137.58 27.02
C ARG A 553 79.81 -138.41 26.78
N GLY A 554 80.39 -138.91 27.88
CA GLY A 554 81.69 -139.62 27.86
C GLY A 554 81.85 -140.76 28.87
N ILE A 555 80.75 -141.37 29.35
CA ILE A 555 80.69 -142.64 30.12
C ILE A 555 79.29 -143.24 29.94
N THR A 556 79.15 -144.57 30.03
CA THR A 556 78.07 -145.36 29.40
C THR A 556 77.19 -146.17 30.35
N GLU A 557 75.86 -146.06 30.18
CA GLU A 557 74.87 -147.17 30.18
C GLU A 557 74.68 -148.08 31.44
N PRO A 558 73.69 -149.01 31.46
CA PRO A 558 72.30 -148.93 30.98
C PRO A 558 71.25 -149.38 32.03
N LYS A 559 69.94 -149.10 31.81
CA LYS A 559 68.81 -150.04 32.05
C LYS A 559 67.44 -149.54 31.55
N ILE A 560 66.56 -150.51 31.28
CA ILE A 560 65.23 -150.53 30.63
C ILE A 560 64.43 -151.64 31.39
N PRO A 561 63.07 -151.75 31.44
CA PRO A 561 61.99 -151.12 30.65
C PRO A 561 61.15 -150.11 31.51
N ILE A 562 59.85 -149.78 31.37
CA ILE A 562 58.64 -150.37 30.73
C ILE A 562 57.70 -149.30 30.11
N SER A 563 56.94 -149.73 29.11
CA SER A 563 55.84 -149.06 28.37
C SER A 563 54.63 -148.62 29.22
N TYR A 564 54.02 -147.48 28.84
CA TYR A 564 52.64 -147.48 28.33
C TYR A 564 52.48 -146.43 27.21
N CYS A 565 51.52 -146.64 26.30
CA CYS A 565 51.32 -145.85 25.08
C CYS A 565 49.83 -145.59 24.82
N SER A 566 49.50 -144.40 24.30
CA SER A 566 48.27 -144.11 23.54
C SER A 566 48.57 -143.03 22.49
N ASN A 567 47.79 -143.00 21.40
CA ASN A 567 48.25 -142.52 20.09
C ASN A 567 47.26 -141.53 19.43
N CYS A 568 47.76 -140.67 18.54
CA CYS A 568 47.00 -139.78 17.62
C CYS A 568 46.15 -138.67 18.32
N GLN A 569 45.61 -137.63 17.66
CA GLN A 569 45.39 -137.29 16.22
C GLN A 569 45.92 -135.86 15.91
N GLN A 570 46.72 -135.60 14.87
CA GLN A 570 46.45 -135.44 13.40
C GLN A 570 45.99 -134.04 12.93
N ALA A 571 46.80 -133.46 12.01
CA ALA A 571 46.44 -132.59 10.86
C ALA A 571 45.84 -131.18 11.15
N ILE A 572 45.88 -130.17 10.27
CA ILE A 572 46.02 -130.08 8.79
C ILE A 572 46.98 -128.93 8.35
N ASN A 573 47.48 -129.01 7.11
CA ASN A 573 48.09 -128.02 6.18
C ASN A 573 47.94 -126.49 6.49
N GLY A 574 48.76 -125.57 5.96
CA GLY A 574 49.89 -125.68 5.01
C GLY A 574 50.40 -124.32 4.45
N TYR A 575 51.58 -124.38 3.82
CA TYR A 575 52.40 -123.34 3.13
C TYR A 575 51.72 -122.72 1.85
N PRO A 576 52.30 -121.76 1.06
CA PRO A 576 53.14 -120.56 1.40
C PRO A 576 53.15 -119.32 0.40
N THR A 577 53.85 -118.23 0.77
CA THR A 577 54.75 -117.31 -0.04
C THR A 577 54.35 -116.38 -1.23
N GLU A 578 55.11 -115.26 -1.32
CA GLU A 578 55.64 -114.49 -2.51
C GLU A 578 54.74 -113.60 -3.43
N ASN A 579 54.98 -112.25 -3.39
CA ASN A 579 55.37 -111.30 -4.48
C ASN A 579 54.63 -111.23 -5.88
N PRO A 580 54.85 -110.19 -6.75
CA PRO A 580 55.02 -108.72 -6.56
C PRO A 580 54.38 -107.78 -7.67
N GLN A 581 54.59 -106.45 -7.57
CA GLN A 581 54.68 -105.40 -8.66
C GLN A 581 53.45 -104.79 -9.42
N GLN A 582 53.70 -103.60 -10.03
CA GLN A 582 52.89 -102.72 -10.94
C GLN A 582 51.73 -101.91 -10.27
N ARG A 583 51.59 -100.56 -10.39
CA ARG A 583 51.33 -99.60 -11.52
C ARG A 583 49.90 -99.70 -12.11
N SER A 584 49.16 -98.63 -12.48
CA SER A 584 49.47 -97.20 -12.72
C SER A 584 48.21 -96.29 -12.83
N HIS A 585 48.35 -94.94 -12.65
CA HIS A 585 47.48 -93.83 -13.18
C HIS A 585 45.99 -93.69 -12.72
N SER A 586 45.28 -92.53 -12.71
CA SER A 586 45.61 -91.08 -12.87
C SER A 586 44.40 -90.15 -12.54
N ARG A 587 44.64 -88.86 -12.16
CA ARG A 587 43.72 -87.66 -12.19
C ARG A 587 42.54 -87.63 -11.17
N SER A 588 42.01 -86.49 -10.68
CA SER A 588 42.30 -85.04 -10.87
C SER A 588 41.71 -84.15 -9.74
N SER A 589 42.26 -82.92 -9.55
CA SER A 589 41.67 -81.69 -8.93
C SER A 589 41.08 -81.70 -7.48
N SER A 590 41.22 -80.66 -6.65
CA SER A 590 42.01 -79.39 -6.70
C SER A 590 42.05 -78.70 -5.32
N HIS A 591 43.14 -77.98 -4.98
CA HIS A 591 43.31 -77.24 -3.71
C HIS A 591 43.01 -75.73 -3.82
N GLY A 592 42.60 -75.11 -2.69
CA GLY A 592 42.65 -73.66 -2.46
C GLY A 592 44.01 -73.19 -1.88
N SER A 593 44.32 -71.89 -1.99
CA SER A 593 45.70 -71.36 -1.91
C SER A 593 45.89 -70.15 -0.97
N MET A 594 47.14 -69.78 -0.72
CA MET A 594 47.58 -68.60 0.05
C MET A 594 48.55 -67.70 -0.74
N HIS A 595 48.18 -66.42 -0.87
CA HIS A 595 49.03 -65.21 -0.80
C HIS A 595 49.97 -64.75 -1.96
N ASN A 596 49.85 -63.44 -2.30
CA ASN A 596 50.79 -62.45 -2.88
C ASN A 596 51.51 -62.61 -4.25
N GLY A 597 51.63 -61.50 -5.04
CA GLY A 597 52.35 -61.53 -6.33
C GLY A 597 52.84 -60.30 -7.16
N SER A 598 52.45 -59.02 -6.95
CA SER A 598 53.10 -57.79 -7.53
C SER A 598 52.96 -57.40 -9.05
N ARG A 599 52.93 -56.06 -9.32
CA ARG A 599 53.29 -55.29 -10.58
C ARG A 599 52.34 -55.37 -11.81
N ARG A 600 51.77 -54.26 -12.35
CA ARG A 600 52.27 -53.16 -13.25
C ARG A 600 52.50 -53.60 -14.73
N ALA A 601 52.14 -52.85 -15.79
CA ALA A 601 51.39 -51.58 -15.97
C ALA A 601 51.02 -51.27 -17.46
N SER A 602 50.21 -50.23 -17.70
CA SER A 602 50.16 -49.31 -18.87
C SER A 602 49.56 -49.66 -20.26
N GLU A 603 48.83 -48.66 -20.83
CA GLU A 603 48.71 -48.24 -22.26
C GLU A 603 48.05 -49.17 -23.33
N SER A 604 47.44 -48.72 -24.46
CA SER A 604 46.88 -47.42 -24.95
C SER A 604 46.04 -47.61 -26.25
N SER A 605 45.53 -46.51 -26.88
CA SER A 605 44.98 -46.40 -28.27
C SER A 605 43.57 -47.01 -28.54
N GLU A 606 42.55 -46.34 -29.14
CA GLU A 606 42.33 -45.77 -30.51
C GLU A 606 41.89 -46.84 -31.56
N SER A 607 40.96 -46.63 -32.53
CA SER A 607 40.14 -45.46 -32.93
C SER A 607 38.87 -45.83 -33.74
N GLU A 608 37.99 -44.85 -34.03
CA GLU A 608 36.97 -44.68 -35.12
C GLU A 608 36.05 -45.86 -35.57
N THR A 609 34.74 -45.68 -35.84
CA THR A 609 34.16 -44.92 -36.99
C THR A 609 32.61 -44.72 -36.92
N VAL A 610 32.10 -43.79 -37.75
CA VAL A 610 30.71 -43.47 -38.24
C VAL A 610 29.56 -44.52 -38.19
N ALA A 611 28.24 -44.20 -38.18
CA ALA A 611 27.46 -42.93 -38.18
C ALA A 611 25.94 -43.14 -37.86
N SER A 612 25.18 -42.02 -37.71
CA SER A 612 23.74 -41.71 -38.02
C SER A 612 22.67 -42.83 -38.13
N SER A 613 21.38 -42.67 -37.75
CA SER A 613 20.57 -41.44 -37.57
C SER A 613 19.20 -41.67 -36.86
N ALA A 614 18.55 -40.57 -36.45
CA ALA A 614 17.08 -40.31 -36.40
C ALA A 614 16.09 -41.01 -35.41
N THR A 615 15.60 -40.20 -34.46
CA THR A 615 14.17 -39.97 -34.04
C THR A 615 13.32 -40.94 -33.18
N THR A 616 12.48 -40.28 -32.36
CA THR A 616 11.11 -40.62 -31.85
C THR A 616 10.85 -41.61 -30.68
N VAL A 617 10.41 -41.01 -29.55
CA VAL A 617 9.14 -41.29 -28.81
C VAL A 617 9.06 -42.34 -27.66
N GLN A 618 8.56 -41.83 -26.52
CA GLN A 618 7.85 -42.45 -25.36
C GLN A 618 8.49 -43.48 -24.40
N GLN A 619 8.67 -42.98 -23.16
CA GLN A 619 8.35 -43.60 -21.85
C GLN A 619 9.23 -44.75 -21.28
N PRO A 620 9.23 -44.93 -19.93
CA PRO A 620 10.33 -45.59 -19.20
C PRO A 620 10.03 -47.06 -18.83
N PRO A 621 11.03 -47.80 -18.31
CA PRO A 621 11.06 -47.96 -16.85
C PRO A 621 12.45 -48.04 -16.18
N LEU A 622 12.50 -47.51 -14.94
CA LEU A 622 13.30 -47.98 -13.78
C LEU A 622 14.85 -47.93 -13.79
N GLN A 623 15.39 -48.06 -12.57
CA GLN A 623 16.81 -48.24 -12.19
C GLN A 623 17.79 -47.13 -12.61
N GLN A 624 17.81 -46.05 -11.82
CA GLN A 624 19.00 -45.20 -11.71
C GLN A 624 20.06 -45.89 -10.83
N ASP A 625 21.07 -46.48 -11.47
CA ASP A 625 22.34 -46.80 -10.80
C ASP A 625 23.31 -45.60 -10.92
N LEU A 626 24.33 -45.55 -10.06
CA LEU A 626 25.20 -44.40 -9.86
C LEU A 626 26.37 -44.31 -10.86
N GLN A 627 26.93 -43.10 -10.99
CA GLN A 627 28.21 -42.79 -11.67
C GLN A 627 28.27 -42.84 -13.21
N ALA A 628 27.48 -42.00 -13.89
CA ALA A 628 27.87 -41.47 -15.20
C ALA A 628 28.69 -40.17 -15.02
N VAL A 629 30.03 -40.25 -15.04
CA VAL A 629 30.91 -39.06 -15.00
C VAL A 629 30.77 -38.29 -16.32
N PRO A 630 30.32 -37.01 -16.32
CA PRO A 630 30.14 -36.28 -17.57
C PRO A 630 31.48 -36.01 -18.27
N SER A 631 31.51 -36.16 -19.60
CA SER A 631 32.70 -35.91 -20.42
C SER A 631 33.31 -34.53 -20.14
N LYS A 632 34.65 -34.42 -20.15
CA LYS A 632 35.38 -33.14 -19.95
C LYS A 632 34.83 -32.01 -20.83
N LYS A 633 34.41 -32.29 -22.07
CA LYS A 633 33.83 -31.27 -22.97
C LYS A 633 32.45 -30.80 -22.48
N VAL A 634 31.61 -31.72 -22.00
CA VAL A 634 30.30 -31.41 -21.41
C VAL A 634 30.47 -30.66 -20.07
N LEU A 635 31.45 -31.03 -19.26
CA LEU A 635 31.81 -30.29 -18.05
C LEU A 635 32.29 -28.87 -18.37
N VAL A 636 33.19 -28.69 -19.34
CA VAL A 636 33.66 -27.37 -19.78
C VAL A 636 32.50 -26.53 -20.34
N GLU A 637 31.61 -27.09 -21.15
CA GLU A 637 30.45 -26.36 -21.67
C GLU A 637 29.44 -26.02 -20.56
N ARG A 638 29.20 -26.93 -19.60
CA ARG A 638 28.41 -26.67 -18.39
C ARG A 638 29.03 -25.56 -17.54
N ILE A 639 30.36 -25.57 -17.36
CA ILE A 639 31.12 -24.53 -16.66
C ILE A 639 31.01 -23.19 -17.38
N LEU A 640 31.17 -23.13 -18.70
CA LEU A 640 31.05 -21.89 -19.47
C LEU A 640 29.62 -21.32 -19.42
N ARG A 641 28.59 -22.16 -19.53
CA ARG A 641 27.18 -21.73 -19.37
C ARG A 641 26.90 -21.25 -17.95
N LEU A 642 27.46 -21.92 -16.92
CA LEU A 642 27.33 -21.49 -15.52
C LEU A 642 28.08 -20.17 -15.29
N GLN A 643 29.31 -20.01 -15.78
CA GLN A 643 30.08 -18.77 -15.70
C GLN A 643 29.35 -17.61 -16.41
N GLN A 644 28.73 -17.85 -17.57
CA GLN A 644 27.94 -16.83 -18.27
C GLN A 644 26.62 -16.50 -17.54
N ALA A 645 25.98 -17.47 -16.90
CA ALA A 645 24.80 -17.25 -16.05
C ALA A 645 25.17 -16.47 -14.77
N THR A 646 26.27 -16.84 -14.10
CA THR A 646 26.82 -16.13 -12.94
C THR A 646 27.24 -14.71 -13.32
N ALA A 647 27.92 -14.49 -14.46
CA ALA A 647 28.27 -13.16 -14.93
C ALA A 647 27.04 -12.26 -15.09
N ARG A 648 25.99 -12.74 -15.78
CA ARG A 648 24.71 -12.02 -15.91
C ARG A 648 24.00 -11.81 -14.58
N GLN A 649 24.16 -12.73 -13.62
CA GLN A 649 23.63 -12.58 -12.27
C GLN A 649 24.42 -11.51 -11.49
N THR A 650 25.74 -11.45 -11.62
CA THR A 650 26.61 -10.41 -11.06
C THR A 650 26.29 -9.04 -11.67
N GLU A 651 26.21 -8.92 -13.00
CA GLU A 651 25.78 -7.69 -13.70
C GLU A 651 24.41 -7.19 -13.19
N ARG A 652 23.47 -8.10 -12.93
CA ARG A 652 22.14 -7.76 -12.40
C ARG A 652 22.17 -7.41 -10.91
N ILE A 653 23.05 -8.03 -10.11
CA ILE A 653 23.29 -7.65 -8.71
C ILE A 653 23.91 -6.26 -8.67
N GLU A 654 24.98 -6.01 -9.41
CA GLU A 654 25.66 -4.71 -9.51
C GLU A 654 24.70 -3.60 -9.99
N PHE A 655 23.83 -3.88 -10.96
CA PHE A 655 22.78 -2.94 -11.37
C PHE A 655 21.80 -2.62 -10.22
N LEU A 656 21.35 -3.64 -9.48
CA LEU A 656 20.41 -3.47 -8.36
C LEU A 656 21.07 -2.79 -7.15
N GLU A 657 22.34 -3.06 -6.88
CA GLU A 657 23.14 -2.41 -5.84
C GLU A 657 23.35 -0.92 -6.16
N ASN A 658 23.75 -0.59 -7.40
CA ASN A 658 23.88 0.80 -7.84
C ASN A 658 22.53 1.55 -7.81
N HIS A 659 21.44 0.91 -8.25
CA HIS A 659 20.10 1.48 -8.18
C HIS A 659 19.64 1.71 -6.73
N THR A 660 19.95 0.76 -5.83
CA THR A 660 19.65 0.88 -4.39
C THR A 660 20.49 1.98 -3.74
N ALA A 661 21.77 2.10 -4.08
CA ALA A 661 22.63 3.18 -3.61
C ALA A 661 22.14 4.56 -4.08
N ALA A 662 21.68 4.67 -5.34
CA ALA A 662 21.08 5.89 -5.87
C ALA A 662 19.78 6.25 -5.14
N LEU A 663 18.88 5.29 -4.92
CA LEU A 663 17.66 5.47 -4.11
C LEU A 663 17.98 5.90 -2.68
N VAL A 664 18.95 5.27 -2.01
CA VAL A 664 19.38 5.65 -0.65
C VAL A 664 19.95 7.07 -0.64
N ALA A 665 20.75 7.46 -1.64
CA ALA A 665 21.27 8.83 -1.74
C ALA A 665 20.15 9.86 -1.99
N GLU A 666 19.14 9.53 -2.79
CA GLU A 666 18.00 10.41 -3.04
C GLU A 666 17.07 10.50 -1.81
N VAL A 667 16.82 9.39 -1.11
CA VAL A 667 16.10 9.37 0.17
C VAL A 667 16.84 10.19 1.22
N GLN A 668 18.17 10.02 1.38
CA GLN A 668 18.96 10.86 2.29
C GLN A 668 18.92 12.34 1.90
N LYS A 669 18.90 12.68 0.60
CA LYS A 669 18.74 14.06 0.12
C LYS A 669 17.36 14.62 0.47
N LYS A 670 16.28 13.84 0.25
CA LYS A 670 14.90 14.19 0.62
C LYS A 670 14.76 14.33 2.14
N SER A 671 15.26 13.40 2.94
CA SER A 671 15.30 13.49 4.40
C SER A 671 16.08 14.70 4.91
N LYS A 672 17.23 15.05 4.30
CA LYS A 672 17.97 16.28 4.65
C LYS A 672 17.18 17.55 4.33
N VAL A 673 16.44 17.58 3.22
CA VAL A 673 15.52 18.69 2.91
C VAL A 673 14.38 18.74 3.94
N VAL A 674 13.69 17.63 4.19
CA VAL A 674 12.59 17.55 5.18
C VAL A 674 13.09 17.96 6.57
N GLN A 675 14.23 17.45 7.03
CA GLN A 675 14.84 17.81 8.32
C GLN A 675 15.20 19.30 8.38
N HIS A 676 15.72 19.88 7.29
CA HIS A 676 15.98 21.32 7.20
C HIS A 676 14.70 22.16 7.24
N TYR A 677 13.58 21.67 6.70
CA TYR A 677 12.26 22.32 6.84
C TYR A 677 11.69 22.15 8.27
N MET A 678 11.71 20.94 8.83
CA MET A 678 11.20 20.67 10.19
C MET A 678 11.95 21.45 11.28
N LEU A 679 13.29 21.53 11.21
CA LEU A 679 14.09 22.33 12.15
C LEU A 679 13.84 23.84 12.00
N ARG A 680 13.43 24.29 10.80
CA ARG A 680 13.09 25.68 10.50
C ARG A 680 11.69 26.04 11.02
N ASP A 681 10.71 25.17 10.84
CA ASP A 681 9.36 25.32 11.40
C ASP A 681 9.37 25.33 12.93
N GLN A 682 10.12 24.40 13.56
CA GLN A 682 10.18 24.29 15.02
C GLN A 682 10.90 25.44 15.73
N THR A 683 11.50 26.39 15.00
CA THR A 683 12.28 27.50 15.61
C THR A 683 12.04 28.90 15.04
N ALA A 684 11.39 29.05 13.88
CA ALA A 684 11.26 30.37 13.23
C ALA A 684 9.94 30.55 12.46
N GLY A 685 8.90 31.01 13.16
CA GLY A 685 7.75 31.65 12.52
C GLY A 685 8.18 32.90 11.75
N ALA A 686 7.99 32.90 10.43
CA ALA A 686 8.01 34.06 9.52
C ALA A 686 9.26 34.98 9.47
N LEU A 687 10.37 34.69 10.16
CA LEU A 687 11.55 35.57 10.18
C LEU A 687 12.75 35.02 9.37
N THR A 688 13.45 35.92 8.67
CA THR A 688 14.72 35.60 8.00
C THR A 688 15.88 35.54 8.99
N THR A 689 16.92 34.76 8.66
CA THR A 689 18.09 34.63 9.53
C THR A 689 18.90 35.92 9.54
N SER A 690 19.49 36.30 10.68
CA SER A 690 20.24 37.55 10.81
C SER A 690 21.42 37.67 9.83
N ARG A 691 21.99 36.53 9.40
CA ARG A 691 23.01 36.46 8.35
C ARG A 691 22.46 36.74 6.95
N SER A 692 21.19 36.39 6.68
CA SER A 692 20.49 36.82 5.46
C SER A 692 20.26 38.32 5.47
N ASP A 693 19.83 38.89 6.61
CA ASP A 693 19.53 40.33 6.72
C ASP A 693 20.78 41.21 6.70
N GLN A 694 21.91 40.73 7.23
CA GLN A 694 23.23 41.35 7.00
C GLN A 694 23.57 41.39 5.51
N ASN A 695 23.49 40.26 4.80
CA ASN A 695 23.73 40.21 3.35
C ASN A 695 22.77 41.11 2.54
N LYS A 696 21.48 41.18 2.91
CA LYS A 696 20.52 42.14 2.31
C LYS A 696 20.98 43.58 2.52
N SER A 697 21.44 43.92 3.73
CA SER A 697 21.91 45.27 4.06
C SER A 697 23.14 45.68 3.25
N GLU A 698 24.01 44.73 2.88
CA GLU A 698 25.16 45.01 2.00
C GLU A 698 24.76 45.11 0.52
N LEU A 699 23.82 44.29 0.06
CA LEU A 699 23.23 44.43 -1.28
C LEU A 699 22.58 45.81 -1.47
N VAL A 700 21.87 46.31 -0.46
CA VAL A 700 21.24 47.65 -0.47
C VAL A 700 22.28 48.78 -0.42
N LYS A 701 23.46 48.57 0.17
CA LYS A 701 24.54 49.58 0.21
C LYS A 701 25.27 49.76 -1.13
N TYR A 702 25.30 48.73 -2.00
CA TYR A 702 26.11 48.74 -3.22
C TYR A 702 25.33 48.59 -4.54
N GLY A 703 24.05 48.21 -4.52
CA GLY A 703 23.29 47.88 -5.73
C GLY A 703 22.34 48.96 -6.23
N ASN A 704 22.69 49.63 -7.35
CA ASN A 704 21.71 50.32 -8.22
C ASN A 704 20.90 49.31 -9.07
N GLY A 705 20.50 48.16 -8.50
CA GLY A 705 19.92 47.03 -9.23
C GLY A 705 18.49 46.68 -8.80
N ILE A 706 17.78 45.94 -9.66
CA ILE A 706 16.39 45.49 -9.50
C ILE A 706 16.09 44.96 -8.08
N MET A 707 16.96 44.10 -7.53
CA MET A 707 16.81 43.53 -6.19
C MET A 707 16.76 44.60 -5.08
N ALA A 708 17.59 45.66 -5.19
CA ALA A 708 17.62 46.72 -4.19
C ALA A 708 16.39 47.64 -4.26
N ALA A 709 15.81 47.84 -5.45
CA ALA A 709 14.56 48.59 -5.61
C ALA A 709 13.34 47.82 -5.09
N ILE A 710 13.32 46.48 -5.24
CA ILE A 710 12.21 45.63 -4.78
C ILE A 710 12.27 45.39 -3.25
N TYR A 711 13.47 45.17 -2.68
CA TYR A 711 13.61 44.91 -1.24
C TYR A 711 13.89 46.17 -0.39
N GLY A 712 14.31 47.28 -0.99
CA GLY A 712 14.60 48.56 -0.30
C GLY A 712 13.36 49.44 -0.06
N GLY A 713 12.19 48.84 0.17
CA GLY A 713 10.90 49.54 0.18
C GLY A 713 10.81 50.69 1.18
N SER A 714 10.60 51.90 0.64
CA SER A 714 9.91 53.06 1.25
C SER A 714 10.16 53.36 2.75
N SER A 715 11.39 53.19 3.24
CA SER A 715 11.73 53.23 4.67
C SER A 715 12.79 54.28 5.05
N LYS A 716 12.63 55.52 4.54
CA LYS A 716 13.11 56.74 5.22
C LYS A 716 12.38 57.99 4.72
N ALA A 717 11.97 58.84 5.65
CA ALA A 717 11.46 60.17 5.33
C ALA A 717 12.63 61.14 5.09
N GLY A 718 12.56 61.92 4.01
CA GLY A 718 13.48 63.02 3.72
C GLY A 718 14.02 63.03 2.28
N GLY A 719 13.51 63.96 1.47
CA GLY A 719 14.16 64.42 0.23
C GLY A 719 13.92 63.58 -1.03
N GLU A 720 13.03 64.08 -1.88
CA GLU A 720 12.97 63.87 -3.34
C GLU A 720 12.67 62.45 -3.88
N ASN A 721 12.05 62.43 -5.07
CA ASN A 721 11.44 61.24 -5.64
C ASN A 721 12.48 60.27 -6.24
N LYS A 722 12.79 59.18 -5.53
CA LYS A 722 13.39 57.97 -6.13
C LYS A 722 12.38 56.82 -6.25
N ALA A 723 11.22 57.15 -6.83
CA ALA A 723 10.25 56.16 -7.28
C ALA A 723 10.86 55.25 -8.38
N MET A 724 10.22 54.11 -8.67
CA MET A 724 10.66 53.15 -9.69
C MET A 724 10.86 53.85 -11.04
N SER A 725 12.12 53.98 -11.49
CA SER A 725 12.42 54.60 -12.79
C SER A 725 11.78 53.81 -13.92
N LEU A 726 11.29 54.52 -14.95
CA LEU A 726 10.74 53.93 -16.17
C LEU A 726 11.76 53.02 -16.87
N GLU A 727 13.05 53.36 -16.82
CA GLU A 727 14.14 52.54 -17.35
C GLU A 727 14.25 51.20 -16.60
N LEU A 728 14.09 51.22 -15.27
CA LEU A 728 14.14 50.04 -14.42
C LEU A 728 12.89 49.16 -14.59
N SER A 729 11.70 49.75 -14.75
CA SER A 729 10.48 48.98 -14.99
C SER A 729 10.45 48.35 -16.39
N LEU A 730 11.07 48.98 -17.39
CA LEU A 730 11.32 48.38 -18.70
C LEU A 730 12.36 47.25 -18.62
N GLU A 731 13.44 47.40 -17.85
CA GLU A 731 14.42 46.33 -17.63
C GLU A 731 13.81 45.11 -16.91
N ILE A 732 12.96 45.34 -15.90
CA ILE A 732 12.21 44.30 -15.20
C ILE A 732 11.28 43.56 -16.16
N ASN A 733 10.47 44.27 -16.95
CA ASN A 733 9.58 43.66 -17.93
C ASN A 733 10.35 42.84 -18.96
N LYS A 734 11.46 43.36 -19.50
CA LYS A 734 12.32 42.63 -20.45
C LYS A 734 12.88 41.34 -19.86
N LYS A 735 13.35 41.38 -18.61
CA LYS A 735 13.88 40.19 -17.91
C LYS A 735 12.78 39.17 -17.56
N LEU A 736 11.61 39.63 -17.13
CA LEU A 736 10.45 38.76 -16.91
C LEU A 736 10.01 38.09 -18.23
N GLN A 737 9.94 38.85 -19.32
CA GLN A 737 9.62 38.33 -20.65
C GLN A 737 10.60 37.24 -21.09
N THR A 738 11.92 37.46 -21.00
CA THR A 738 12.91 36.44 -21.36
C THR A 738 12.81 35.17 -20.48
N VAL A 739 12.49 35.30 -19.19
CA VAL A 739 12.22 34.13 -18.31
C VAL A 739 10.95 33.40 -18.73
N LEU A 740 9.91 34.12 -19.16
CA LEU A 740 8.63 33.57 -19.60
C LEU A 740 8.79 32.84 -20.95
N GLU A 741 9.56 33.41 -21.89
CA GLU A 741 9.94 32.81 -23.17
C GLU A 741 10.76 31.53 -22.99
N ASP A 742 11.79 31.55 -22.14
CA ASP A 742 12.60 30.37 -21.77
C ASP A 742 11.77 29.28 -21.07
N THR A 743 10.84 29.67 -20.18
CA THR A 743 9.92 28.75 -19.51
C THR A 743 8.92 28.13 -20.48
N LEU A 744 8.37 28.91 -21.43
CA LEU A 744 7.50 28.41 -22.49
C LEU A 744 8.23 27.43 -23.42
N LEU A 745 9.45 27.77 -23.85
CA LEU A 745 10.29 26.90 -24.67
C LEU A 745 10.56 25.56 -23.97
N LYS A 746 10.94 25.60 -22.68
CA LYS A 746 11.15 24.40 -21.86
C LYS A 746 9.89 23.56 -21.71
N ASN A 747 8.72 24.18 -21.53
CA ASN A 747 7.44 23.46 -21.45
C ASN A 747 7.03 22.82 -22.78
N ILE A 748 7.33 23.47 -23.92
CA ILE A 748 7.14 22.89 -25.26
C ILE A 748 8.05 21.67 -25.44
N THR A 749 9.34 21.81 -25.18
CA THR A 749 10.31 20.70 -25.28
C THR A 749 9.99 19.56 -24.30
N LEU A 750 9.52 19.85 -23.08
CA LEU A 750 9.06 18.83 -22.14
C LEU A 750 7.84 18.08 -22.67
N LYS A 751 6.87 18.78 -23.29
CA LYS A 751 5.70 18.15 -23.92
C LYS A 751 6.12 17.24 -25.07
N GLU A 752 6.97 17.70 -25.99
CA GLU A 752 7.46 16.90 -27.12
C GLU A 752 8.16 15.62 -26.64
N ASN A 753 9.01 15.71 -25.61
CA ASN A 753 9.64 14.54 -24.99
C ASN A 753 8.62 13.58 -24.34
N LEU A 754 7.55 14.11 -23.73
CA LEU A 754 6.49 13.32 -23.10
C LEU A 754 5.61 12.62 -24.14
N ASP A 755 5.30 13.30 -25.25
CA ASP A 755 4.59 12.72 -26.39
C ASP A 755 5.43 11.59 -27.06
N VAL A 756 6.76 11.77 -27.20
CA VAL A 756 7.69 10.72 -27.68
C VAL A 756 7.78 9.53 -26.71
N LEU A 757 7.86 9.79 -25.39
CA LEU A 757 7.83 8.74 -24.36
C LEU A 757 6.50 7.98 -24.40
N GLY A 758 5.37 8.67 -24.60
CA GLY A 758 4.06 8.06 -24.81
C GLY A 758 4.05 7.10 -25.99
N LEU A 759 4.58 7.52 -27.14
CA LEU A 759 4.67 6.68 -28.34
C LEU A 759 5.52 5.41 -28.13
N GLU A 760 6.66 5.48 -27.42
CA GLU A 760 7.46 4.27 -27.16
C GLU A 760 6.87 3.39 -26.05
N VAL A 761 6.20 3.94 -25.02
CA VAL A 761 5.40 3.14 -24.08
C VAL A 761 4.30 2.37 -24.83
N ASP A 762 3.65 3.03 -25.78
CA ASP A 762 2.59 2.44 -26.60
C ASP A 762 3.15 1.37 -27.58
N ASN A 763 4.37 1.60 -28.11
CA ASN A 763 5.14 0.63 -28.89
C ASN A 763 5.52 -0.61 -28.06
N LEU A 764 6.06 -0.41 -26.86
CA LEU A 764 6.39 -1.48 -25.91
C LEU A 764 5.15 -2.25 -25.47
N THR A 765 4.02 -1.57 -25.25
CA THR A 765 2.74 -2.21 -24.86
C THR A 765 2.10 -2.97 -26.02
N ARG A 766 2.38 -2.60 -27.28
CA ARG A 766 2.07 -3.42 -28.47
C ARG A 766 2.98 -4.66 -28.55
N LYS A 767 4.30 -4.48 -28.42
CA LYS A 767 5.29 -5.57 -28.41
C LYS A 767 4.97 -6.60 -27.32
N LEU A 768 4.69 -6.15 -26.09
CA LEU A 768 4.38 -7.02 -24.95
C LEU A 768 3.11 -7.86 -25.19
N ARG A 769 2.02 -7.24 -25.66
CA ARG A 769 0.80 -7.97 -26.07
C ARG A 769 1.03 -8.95 -27.22
N SER A 770 1.95 -8.66 -28.15
CA SER A 770 2.31 -9.61 -29.22
C SER A 770 3.13 -10.82 -28.73
N LEU A 771 3.93 -10.64 -27.68
CA LEU A 771 4.67 -11.73 -27.02
C LEU A 771 3.75 -12.60 -26.17
N GLU A 772 2.82 -11.99 -25.42
CA GLU A 772 1.77 -12.70 -24.69
C GLU A 772 0.86 -13.51 -25.63
N GLY A 773 0.55 -12.97 -26.81
CA GLY A 773 -0.19 -13.67 -27.87
C GLY A 773 0.60 -14.78 -28.58
N SER A 774 1.93 -14.79 -28.47
CA SER A 774 2.82 -15.81 -29.05
C SER A 774 3.20 -16.91 -28.03
N CYS A 775 2.65 -16.85 -26.82
CA CYS A 775 2.92 -17.79 -25.73
C CYS A 775 1.66 -18.61 -25.32
N LYS A 776 0.75 -18.78 -26.29
CA LYS A 776 -0.44 -19.65 -26.24
C LYS A 776 -0.49 -20.50 -27.51
#